data_AF-A0A836KFQ9-F1
#
_entry.id   AF-A0A836KFQ9-F1
#
_cell.length_a   1.000
_cell.length_b   1.000
_cell.length_c   1.000
_cell.angle_alpha   90.00
_cell.angle_beta   90.00
_cell.angle_gamma   90.00
#
_symmetry.space_group_name_H-M   'P 1'
#
loop_
_entity.id
_entity.type
_entity.pdbx_description
1 polymer ?
#
loop_
_entity_poly.entity_id
_entity_poly.type
_entity_poly.pdbx_seq_one_letter_code
_entity_poly.pdbx_strand_id
1 'polypeptide(L)'
;MDSSHLILLLNGLRSAENQERKSAEEHYNSMVASNPVWMMCALAETSATSQDTGVRTMSVVLLRKLFNATVSPYAASDGATRAAVKAHMITLLNTALQGGLRSPAAACISAVAVQVYQEKEEWGELWTGIMAILGDAKGDAAAKTMCCEIVQTTATAMAAFFQSHAETLAKGLETCFAQVTEATDLKKAAFQATIRLANLGMVDRLRPLVPTMLGVIEAYLNQGEWESVESMLGATVEGISANINLFEHDAENLLGLMMQVAAAPQVDAGARHMAVELMLTYCEEVPKTVRKVPQFASSFFELLFQYTLNPDYGEDWDVTGREKDEDNLEENSDLVIGSSGLDRISNALGGRKLQKTAQALFAQNINSPQWQLRNAAVLLICYAGEGMRTVFASQLPSLVQMVVPHVKDESKYVRANTLDCLAQLSQDFTPELQMKVHGAILPAVVAALRDEVPRVATCAASCLDSFIDSVTGDEEDDEEDDGLDEFRSILHPYVELICGDCVTMIRGTEHHFVREAALGVLSSVSSTCKAMLLPYVNALVPVYQEVMSLPDTPETMKTKCKAIECVTLLACGVGRDAFAQYAHDVCNYLKQLCAGGLTNDDPRTRFVMRGWTCMVECLKDQAQPYLSTVIPILLNMMSMECDMEVANVGIGDEDDDDDLPDGVEKMRFVIPGVGERVVTIHTSLIEDKELASNVIFAMLKDLGVGLAPYFRDIANAAIGQLAFAARPDIRESGASMLDEILKCYEEMKDSAAQQLAEASLPKLMEALGDESENSVMEVMLQCIGRCVSVHPAIMSPANTALVCDKVMAALGVVVKLRNECLEKKATENDEDELDALEVMDEEVQLTISSMCDLIGTLLASSKEVFAAPFLAKAFPVLGEWLQALTDDFYMTRAAGILSDFVTHAPQSIVPSLPQICTSSLTIASSSSDEALLQSDFYLMNVIVQLLGSHPTANMGVDGGEYASHVQQVAAKYFSSNLMSQEEYTHCTCNVISLYVSLLNFYGTTVLQHVAAAMLTEVGKALPAKDDEIEARRIHDVVLEWVTNHHPVLQALPGSAAGFLACVKAASPSCLSEQAKQYLASV
;
A
#
# COMPACT_ATOMS: atom_id res chain seq x y z
N MET A 1 -2.84 51.92 19.25
CA MET A 1 -1.51 52.13 18.63
C MET A 1 -1.70 53.12 17.49
N ASP A 2 -0.76 54.03 17.24
CA ASP A 2 -0.80 54.92 16.06
C ASP A 2 0.13 54.38 14.95
N SER A 3 0.11 54.99 13.77
CA SER A 3 0.91 54.56 12.60
C SER A 3 2.42 54.55 12.89
N SER A 4 2.92 55.48 13.71
CA SER A 4 4.34 55.54 14.08
C SER A 4 4.77 54.38 14.97
N HIS A 5 3.91 53.97 15.91
CA HIS A 5 4.16 52.80 16.75
C HIS A 5 4.09 51.50 15.94
N LEU A 6 3.20 51.39 14.95
CA LEU A 6 3.15 50.22 14.06
C LEU A 6 4.45 50.06 13.26
N ILE A 7 5.00 51.15 12.71
CA ILE A 7 6.28 51.12 11.99
C ILE A 7 7.43 50.65 12.91
N LEU A 8 7.44 51.08 14.18
CA LEU A 8 8.43 50.60 15.15
C LEU A 8 8.29 49.10 15.42
N LEU A 9 7.06 48.59 15.54
CA LEU A 9 6.80 47.15 15.70
C LEU A 9 7.29 46.36 14.47
N LEU A 10 6.96 46.83 13.26
CA LEU A 10 7.39 46.19 12.01
C LEU A 10 8.91 46.18 11.82
N ASN A 11 9.60 47.23 12.30
CA ASN A 11 11.06 47.26 12.31
C ASN A 11 11.64 46.31 13.37
N GLY A 12 11.00 46.17 14.53
CA GLY A 12 11.38 45.19 15.56
C GLY A 12 11.29 43.75 15.07
N LEU A 13 10.25 43.41 14.31
CA LEU A 13 10.10 42.09 13.66
C LEU A 13 11.20 41.80 12.63
N ARG A 14 11.90 42.83 12.15
CA ARG A 14 12.99 42.74 11.17
C ARG A 14 14.38 42.89 11.84
N SER A 15 14.45 42.96 13.17
CA SER A 15 15.72 43.11 13.88
C SER A 15 16.57 41.86 13.74
N ALA A 16 17.89 42.05 13.59
CA ALA A 16 18.86 40.96 13.63
C ALA A 16 19.08 40.43 15.06
N GLU A 17 18.61 41.14 16.09
CA GLU A 17 18.68 40.69 17.47
C GLU A 17 17.48 39.82 17.84
N ASN A 18 17.72 38.53 18.10
CA ASN A 18 16.68 37.54 18.42
C ASN A 18 15.77 37.96 19.59
N GLN A 19 16.31 38.66 20.59
CA GLN A 19 15.52 39.10 21.75
C GLN A 19 14.54 40.22 21.39
N GLU A 20 14.95 41.17 20.54
CA GLU A 20 14.08 42.24 20.04
C GLU A 20 13.02 41.68 19.10
N ARG A 21 13.42 40.75 18.22
CA ARG A 21 12.52 40.08 17.27
C ARG A 21 11.42 39.29 18.00
N LYS A 22 11.78 38.42 18.96
CA LYS A 22 10.82 37.66 19.78
C LYS A 22 9.86 38.56 20.56
N SER A 23 10.37 39.65 21.15
CA SER A 23 9.51 40.61 21.85
C SER A 23 8.53 41.32 20.91
N ALA A 24 8.95 41.63 19.68
CA ALA A 24 8.07 42.19 18.66
C ALA A 24 7.04 41.17 18.16
N GLU A 25 7.39 39.89 18.01
CA GLU A 25 6.48 38.79 17.67
C GLU A 25 5.39 38.62 18.75
N GLU A 26 5.78 38.57 20.03
CA GLU A 26 4.83 38.50 21.15
C GLU A 26 3.86 39.69 21.17
N HIS A 27 4.37 40.91 20.95
CA HIS A 27 3.56 42.11 20.90
C HIS A 27 2.60 42.08 19.70
N TYR A 28 3.08 41.68 18.51
CA TYR A 28 2.23 41.50 17.34
C TYR A 28 1.09 40.50 17.63
N ASN A 29 1.42 39.32 18.16
CA ASN A 29 0.46 38.26 18.45
C ASN A 29 -0.60 38.72 19.47
N SER A 30 -0.19 39.44 20.52
CA SER A 30 -1.11 40.04 21.49
C SER A 30 -2.06 41.08 20.85
N MET A 31 -1.56 41.86 19.89
CA MET A 31 -2.37 42.86 19.19
C MET A 31 -3.36 42.24 18.22
N VAL A 32 -2.97 41.17 17.51
CA VAL A 32 -3.89 40.41 16.65
C VAL A 32 -4.98 39.74 17.49
N ALA A 33 -4.64 39.14 18.63
CA ALA A 33 -5.63 38.50 19.50
C ALA A 33 -6.64 39.51 20.09
N SER A 34 -6.19 40.73 20.41
CA SER A 34 -7.04 41.73 21.09
C SER A 34 -7.77 42.69 20.13
N ASN A 35 -7.16 43.05 18.99
CA ASN A 35 -7.66 44.07 18.06
C ASN A 35 -7.39 43.69 16.59
N PRO A 36 -7.91 42.55 16.10
CA PRO A 36 -7.55 42.00 14.79
C PRO A 36 -8.00 42.89 13.62
N VAL A 37 -9.19 43.50 13.70
CA VAL A 37 -9.71 44.41 12.65
C VAL A 37 -8.85 45.66 12.52
N TRP A 38 -8.44 46.26 13.65
CA TRP A 38 -7.57 47.43 13.63
C TRP A 38 -6.22 47.11 13.01
N MET A 39 -5.62 45.96 13.38
CA MET A 39 -4.34 45.53 12.83
C MET A 39 -4.43 45.33 11.31
N MET A 40 -5.49 44.66 10.83
CA MET A 40 -5.76 44.51 9.40
C MET A 40 -5.83 45.87 8.68
N CYS A 41 -6.60 46.83 9.19
CA CYS A 41 -6.72 48.16 8.59
C CYS A 41 -5.38 48.90 8.56
N ALA A 42 -4.64 48.88 9.67
CA ALA A 42 -3.39 49.62 9.81
C ALA A 42 -2.29 49.04 8.91
N LEU A 43 -2.21 47.70 8.79
CA LEU A 43 -1.31 47.04 7.83
C LEU A 43 -1.72 47.29 6.38
N ALA A 44 -3.02 47.28 6.07
CA ALA A 44 -3.53 47.61 4.73
C ALA A 44 -3.15 49.04 4.32
N GLU A 45 -3.37 50.03 5.19
CA GLU A 45 -2.99 51.42 4.95
C GLU A 45 -1.46 51.57 4.81
N THR A 46 -0.70 50.95 5.71
CA THR A 46 0.78 51.04 5.71
C THR A 46 1.39 50.41 4.46
N SER A 47 0.86 49.28 4.00
CA SER A 47 1.32 48.61 2.78
C SER A 47 1.13 49.45 1.52
N ALA A 48 0.06 50.25 1.48
CA ALA A 48 -0.29 51.11 0.34
C ALA A 48 0.41 52.47 0.37
N THR A 49 0.76 53.01 1.55
CA THR A 49 1.18 54.41 1.70
C THR A 49 2.63 54.62 2.15
N SER A 50 3.26 53.62 2.77
CA SER A 50 4.65 53.75 3.25
C SER A 50 5.64 53.93 2.09
N GLN A 51 6.73 54.66 2.33
CA GLN A 51 7.85 54.79 1.39
C GLN A 51 8.98 53.78 1.66
N ASP A 52 8.98 53.12 2.81
CA ASP A 52 9.97 52.12 3.17
C ASP A 52 9.55 50.75 2.62
N THR A 53 10.31 50.25 1.63
CA THR A 53 10.02 48.96 0.97
C THR A 53 9.99 47.80 1.96
N GLY A 54 10.88 47.77 2.95
CA GLY A 54 10.91 46.66 3.91
C GLY A 54 9.72 46.68 4.88
N VAL A 55 9.27 47.86 5.28
CA VAL A 55 8.02 48.03 6.05
C VAL A 55 6.81 47.61 5.21
N ARG A 56 6.79 47.97 3.90
CA ARG A 56 5.72 47.53 2.99
C ARG A 56 5.70 46.00 2.85
N THR A 57 6.85 45.38 2.60
CA THR A 57 6.98 43.91 2.46
C THR A 57 6.50 43.20 3.72
N MET A 58 6.98 43.63 4.89
CA MET A 58 6.53 43.03 6.16
C MET A 58 5.02 43.26 6.37
N SER A 59 4.50 44.43 6.02
CA SER A 59 3.07 44.72 6.14
C SER A 59 2.21 43.79 5.30
N VAL A 60 2.58 43.52 4.04
CA VAL A 60 1.80 42.63 3.15
C VAL A 60 1.89 41.16 3.56
N VAL A 61 3.04 40.71 4.07
CA VAL A 61 3.19 39.34 4.60
C VAL A 61 2.29 39.13 5.83
N LEU A 62 2.35 40.04 6.79
CA LEU A 62 1.51 39.96 7.99
C LEU A 62 0.01 40.14 7.67
N LEU A 63 -0.32 41.00 6.70
CA LEU A 63 -1.69 41.20 6.26
C LEU A 63 -2.26 39.95 5.55
N ARG A 64 -1.46 39.28 4.72
CA ARG A 64 -1.81 37.98 4.11
C ARG A 64 -2.20 36.96 5.20
N LYS A 65 -1.38 36.85 6.25
CA LYS A 65 -1.64 35.93 7.38
C LYS A 65 -2.96 36.25 8.10
N LEU A 66 -3.27 37.53 8.29
CA LEU A 66 -4.57 37.92 8.85
C LEU A 66 -5.74 37.51 7.95
N PHE A 67 -5.63 37.68 6.64
CA PHE A 67 -6.69 37.25 5.71
C PHE A 67 -6.91 35.74 5.72
N ASN A 68 -5.85 34.97 5.95
CA ASN A 68 -5.87 33.51 6.02
C ASN A 68 -6.18 32.94 7.43
N ALA A 69 -6.47 33.78 8.43
CA ALA A 69 -6.81 33.31 9.77
C ALA A 69 -8.17 32.58 9.80
N THR A 70 -8.31 31.54 10.65
CA THR A 70 -9.55 30.73 10.78
C THR A 70 -10.80 31.59 11.03
N VAL A 71 -10.64 32.69 11.77
CA VAL A 71 -11.63 33.77 11.86
C VAL A 71 -10.99 35.02 11.27
N SER A 72 -11.19 35.23 9.97
CA SER A 72 -10.62 36.39 9.27
C SER A 72 -11.20 37.70 9.82
N PRO A 73 -10.36 38.69 10.19
CA PRO A 73 -10.85 40.02 10.57
C PRO A 73 -11.61 40.71 9.43
N TYR A 74 -11.37 40.30 8.19
CA TYR A 74 -12.11 40.82 7.04
C TYR A 74 -13.60 40.45 7.15
N ALA A 75 -13.89 39.16 7.36
CA ALA A 75 -15.25 38.65 7.58
C ALA A 75 -15.91 39.24 8.84
N ALA A 76 -15.15 39.53 9.90
CA ALA A 76 -15.69 40.16 11.10
C ALA A 76 -15.97 41.68 10.97
N SER A 77 -15.46 42.34 9.93
CA SER A 77 -15.50 43.80 9.78
C SER A 77 -16.76 44.31 9.05
N ASP A 78 -17.09 45.60 9.23
CA ASP A 78 -18.23 46.24 8.58
C ASP A 78 -17.96 46.58 7.11
N GLY A 79 -19.03 46.85 6.35
CA GLY A 79 -18.91 47.13 4.91
C GLY A 79 -18.04 48.34 4.55
N ALA A 80 -17.97 49.35 5.44
CA ALA A 80 -17.11 50.52 5.24
C ALA A 80 -15.62 50.17 5.40
N THR A 81 -15.30 49.36 6.40
CA THR A 81 -13.94 48.85 6.64
C THR A 81 -13.50 47.93 5.50
N ARG A 82 -14.36 46.99 5.09
CA ARG A 82 -14.12 46.11 3.93
C ARG A 82 -13.84 46.93 2.67
N ALA A 83 -14.64 47.97 2.40
CA ALA A 83 -14.42 48.86 1.25
C ALA A 83 -13.08 49.62 1.31
N ALA A 84 -12.67 50.10 2.50
CA ALA A 84 -11.39 50.77 2.68
C ALA A 84 -10.20 49.81 2.43
N VAL A 85 -10.26 48.59 2.96
CA VAL A 85 -9.24 47.56 2.71
C VAL A 85 -9.15 47.26 1.21
N LYS A 86 -10.29 47.07 0.52
CA LYS A 86 -10.33 46.87 -0.92
C LYS A 86 -9.63 48.02 -1.68
N ALA A 87 -9.90 49.28 -1.33
CA ALA A 87 -9.27 50.44 -1.95
C ALA A 87 -7.73 50.48 -1.76
N HIS A 88 -7.23 50.11 -0.57
CA HIS A 88 -5.80 50.00 -0.32
C HIS A 88 -5.14 48.88 -1.14
N MET A 89 -5.82 47.75 -1.31
CA MET A 89 -5.30 46.64 -2.12
C MET A 89 -5.25 46.98 -3.62
N ILE A 90 -6.22 47.74 -4.14
CA ILE A 90 -6.14 48.29 -5.51
C ILE A 90 -4.96 49.28 -5.64
N THR A 91 -4.71 50.10 -4.62
CA THR A 91 -3.53 50.99 -4.60
C THR A 91 -2.23 50.18 -4.59
N LEU A 92 -2.18 49.11 -3.81
CA LEU A 92 -1.03 48.20 -3.75
C LEU A 92 -0.76 47.54 -5.11
N LEU A 93 -1.80 47.03 -5.78
CA LEU A 93 -1.70 46.44 -7.13
C LEU A 93 -0.99 47.36 -8.13
N ASN A 94 -1.24 48.68 -8.06
CA ASN A 94 -0.67 49.64 -8.99
C ASN A 94 0.72 50.15 -8.59
N THR A 95 1.14 49.97 -7.33
CA THR A 95 2.37 50.57 -6.78
C THR A 95 3.43 49.54 -6.39
N ALA A 96 3.10 48.25 -6.35
CA ALA A 96 3.99 47.14 -6.00
C ALA A 96 4.47 46.35 -7.23
N LEU A 97 4.63 47.02 -8.38
CA LEU A 97 4.94 46.35 -9.64
C LEU A 97 6.39 45.85 -9.75
N GLN A 98 7.33 46.40 -8.97
CA GLN A 98 8.77 46.19 -9.20
C GLN A 98 9.48 45.66 -7.94
N GLY A 99 10.55 44.89 -8.15
CA GLY A 99 11.41 44.35 -7.08
C GLY A 99 10.73 43.28 -6.21
N GLY A 100 11.36 42.95 -5.08
CA GLY A 100 10.92 41.88 -4.17
C GLY A 100 9.59 42.11 -3.43
N LEU A 101 8.89 43.23 -3.67
CA LEU A 101 7.56 43.49 -3.10
C LEU A 101 6.43 42.87 -3.94
N ARG A 102 6.67 42.61 -5.23
CA ARG A 102 5.65 42.21 -6.21
C ARG A 102 4.91 40.92 -5.80
N SER A 103 5.65 39.82 -5.63
CA SER A 103 5.05 38.52 -5.31
C SER A 103 4.40 38.50 -3.92
N PRO A 104 4.99 39.07 -2.84
CA PRO A 104 4.29 39.22 -1.55
C PRO A 104 2.99 40.03 -1.64
N ALA A 105 2.98 41.10 -2.44
CA ALA A 105 1.78 41.89 -2.66
C ALA A 105 0.71 41.12 -3.47
N ALA A 106 1.11 40.37 -4.51
CA ALA A 106 0.21 39.51 -5.28
C ALA A 106 -0.47 38.46 -4.38
N ALA A 107 0.31 37.78 -3.53
CA ALA A 107 -0.19 36.80 -2.58
C ALA A 107 -1.17 37.42 -1.56
N CYS A 108 -0.84 38.62 -1.04
CA CYS A 108 -1.72 39.33 -0.11
C CYS A 108 -3.05 39.74 -0.76
N ILE A 109 -3.01 40.27 -1.99
CA ILE A 109 -4.24 40.62 -2.75
C ILE A 109 -5.07 39.37 -3.05
N SER A 110 -4.41 38.25 -3.36
CA SER A 110 -5.07 36.97 -3.60
C SER A 110 -5.83 36.49 -2.37
N ALA A 111 -5.20 36.53 -1.19
CA ALA A 111 -5.82 36.09 0.07
C ALA A 111 -7.12 36.88 0.38
N VAL A 112 -7.12 38.20 0.23
CA VAL A 112 -8.34 39.00 0.42
C VAL A 112 -9.37 38.79 -0.69
N ALA A 113 -8.95 38.57 -1.94
CA ALA A 113 -9.88 38.30 -3.03
C ALA A 113 -10.69 37.01 -2.78
N VAL A 114 -10.04 35.97 -2.23
CA VAL A 114 -10.71 34.75 -1.80
C VAL A 114 -11.69 35.02 -0.65
N GLN A 115 -11.29 35.81 0.35
CA GLN A 115 -12.18 36.18 1.46
C GLN A 115 -13.43 36.94 0.96
N VAL A 116 -13.26 37.86 0.02
CA VAL A 116 -14.38 38.59 -0.60
C VAL A 116 -15.33 37.62 -1.31
N TYR A 117 -14.80 36.64 -2.04
CA TYR A 117 -15.60 35.62 -2.71
C TYR A 117 -16.37 34.73 -1.72
N GLN A 118 -15.74 34.28 -0.63
CA GLN A 118 -16.38 33.46 0.40
C GLN A 118 -17.52 34.18 1.13
N GLU A 119 -17.35 35.49 1.37
CA GLU A 119 -18.38 36.36 1.93
C GLU A 119 -19.52 36.65 0.92
N LYS A 120 -19.48 36.03 -0.28
CA LYS A 120 -20.44 36.21 -1.37
C LYS A 120 -20.54 37.65 -1.84
N GLU A 121 -19.46 38.42 -1.70
CA GLU A 121 -19.32 39.77 -2.22
C GLU A 121 -18.66 39.74 -3.61
N GLU A 122 -19.04 40.68 -4.48
CA GLU A 122 -18.34 40.90 -5.76
C GLU A 122 -17.25 41.96 -5.62
N TRP A 123 -16.09 41.72 -6.25
CA TRP A 123 -15.03 42.71 -6.41
C TRP A 123 -14.81 43.08 -7.88
N GLY A 124 -15.87 43.58 -8.52
CA GLY A 124 -15.85 43.90 -9.95
C GLY A 124 -14.70 44.82 -10.37
N GLU A 125 -14.30 45.78 -9.52
CA GLU A 125 -13.18 46.68 -9.79
C GLU A 125 -11.84 45.94 -9.96
N LEU A 126 -11.51 45.02 -9.05
CA LEU A 126 -10.28 44.24 -9.10
C LEU A 126 -10.24 43.38 -10.37
N TRP A 127 -11.28 42.58 -10.60
CA TRP A 127 -11.29 41.62 -11.69
C TRP A 127 -11.40 42.28 -13.06
N THR A 128 -12.18 43.37 -13.18
CA THR A 128 -12.20 44.16 -14.42
C THR A 128 -10.82 44.76 -14.70
N GLY A 129 -10.13 45.26 -13.66
CA GLY A 129 -8.77 45.77 -13.76
C GLY A 129 -7.77 44.71 -14.19
N ILE A 130 -7.76 43.54 -13.54
CA ILE A 130 -6.89 42.41 -13.87
C ILE A 130 -7.10 41.96 -15.32
N MET A 131 -8.35 41.73 -15.74
CA MET A 131 -8.67 41.29 -17.10
C MET A 131 -8.27 42.34 -18.15
N ALA A 132 -8.43 43.63 -17.84
CA ALA A 132 -7.99 44.71 -18.73
C ALA A 132 -6.45 44.77 -18.85
N ILE A 133 -5.72 44.60 -17.75
CA ILE A 133 -4.25 44.57 -17.74
C ILE A 133 -3.72 43.38 -18.56
N LEU A 134 -4.27 42.18 -18.33
CA LEU A 134 -3.89 40.97 -19.08
C LEU A 134 -4.15 41.13 -20.59
N GLY A 135 -5.30 41.71 -20.96
CA GLY A 135 -5.70 41.90 -22.36
C GLY A 135 -5.04 43.08 -23.09
N ASP A 136 -4.28 43.95 -22.41
CA ASP A 136 -3.61 45.07 -23.05
C ASP A 136 -2.28 44.65 -23.71
N ALA A 137 -2.27 44.54 -25.04
CA ALA A 137 -1.07 44.20 -25.80
C ALA A 137 0.12 45.16 -25.58
N LYS A 138 -0.12 46.39 -25.11
CA LYS A 138 0.93 47.38 -24.79
C LYS A 138 1.10 47.61 -23.29
N GLY A 139 0.48 46.79 -22.46
CA GLY A 139 0.53 46.89 -21.00
C GLY A 139 1.93 46.61 -20.44
N ASP A 140 2.17 47.14 -19.24
CA ASP A 140 3.42 46.91 -18.50
C ASP A 140 3.58 45.42 -18.15
N ALA A 141 4.75 44.86 -18.45
CA ALA A 141 5.04 43.44 -18.23
C ALA A 141 4.97 43.07 -16.75
N ALA A 142 5.44 43.96 -15.88
CA ALA A 142 5.43 43.75 -14.44
C ALA A 142 4.00 43.70 -13.86
N ALA A 143 3.12 44.61 -14.32
CA ALA A 143 1.70 44.58 -13.98
C ALA A 143 1.01 43.29 -14.41
N LYS A 144 1.26 42.84 -15.64
CA LYS A 144 0.72 41.56 -16.11
C LYS A 144 1.25 40.36 -15.32
N THR A 145 2.53 40.38 -14.94
CA THR A 145 3.14 39.30 -14.15
C THR A 145 2.43 39.16 -12.81
N MET A 146 2.24 40.29 -12.11
CA MET A 146 1.51 40.33 -10.85
C MET A 146 0.04 39.85 -11.00
N CYS A 147 -0.62 40.23 -12.10
CA CYS A 147 -1.96 39.74 -12.41
C CYS A 147 -2.00 38.22 -12.64
N CYS A 148 -1.04 37.64 -13.36
CA CYS A 148 -0.94 36.20 -13.55
C CYS A 148 -0.75 35.46 -12.21
N GLU A 149 0.13 35.95 -11.32
CA GLU A 149 0.32 35.37 -9.98
C GLU A 149 -0.96 35.43 -9.14
N ILE A 150 -1.73 36.53 -9.23
CA ILE A 150 -3.01 36.63 -8.53
C ILE A 150 -4.01 35.59 -9.07
N VAL A 151 -4.12 35.46 -10.40
CA VAL A 151 -4.98 34.45 -11.02
C VAL A 151 -4.56 33.05 -10.59
N GLN A 152 -3.27 32.73 -10.67
CA GLN A 152 -2.70 31.45 -10.25
C GLN A 152 -3.05 31.10 -8.80
N THR A 153 -2.87 32.05 -7.88
CA THR A 153 -3.07 31.83 -6.43
C THR A 153 -4.56 31.71 -6.07
N THR A 154 -5.45 32.38 -6.79
CA THR A 154 -6.89 32.39 -6.49
C THR A 154 -7.69 31.34 -7.27
N ALA A 155 -7.09 30.73 -8.29
CA ALA A 155 -7.71 29.81 -9.24
C ALA A 155 -8.60 28.75 -8.57
N THR A 156 -8.01 27.91 -7.72
CA THR A 156 -8.69 26.79 -7.05
C THR A 156 -9.85 27.26 -6.17
N ALA A 157 -9.66 28.37 -5.46
CA ALA A 157 -10.66 28.91 -4.54
C ALA A 157 -11.91 29.45 -5.23
N MET A 158 -11.71 29.98 -6.43
CA MET A 158 -12.72 30.69 -7.18
C MET A 158 -13.01 29.96 -8.49
N ALA A 159 -13.00 28.62 -8.45
CA ALA A 159 -13.10 27.78 -9.64
C ALA A 159 -14.31 28.15 -10.53
N ALA A 160 -15.50 28.28 -9.93
CA ALA A 160 -16.71 28.67 -10.66
C ALA A 160 -16.62 30.06 -11.30
N PHE A 161 -15.95 31.01 -10.64
CA PHE A 161 -15.73 32.35 -11.19
C PHE A 161 -14.80 32.29 -12.41
N PHE A 162 -13.66 31.62 -12.31
CA PHE A 162 -12.71 31.52 -13.41
C PHE A 162 -13.26 30.72 -14.60
N GLN A 163 -13.99 29.62 -14.34
CA GLN A 163 -14.70 28.88 -15.38
C GLN A 163 -15.66 29.78 -16.18
N SER A 164 -16.39 30.69 -15.52
CA SER A 164 -17.30 31.63 -16.19
C SER A 164 -16.57 32.73 -16.99
N HIS A 165 -15.29 32.97 -16.74
CA HIS A 165 -14.46 33.97 -17.43
C HIS A 165 -13.39 33.33 -18.34
N ALA A 166 -13.48 32.02 -18.59
CA ALA A 166 -12.45 31.23 -19.26
C ALA A 166 -11.97 31.82 -20.60
N GLU A 167 -12.89 32.33 -21.43
CA GLU A 167 -12.55 32.91 -22.74
C GLU A 167 -11.75 34.21 -22.63
N THR A 168 -12.08 35.06 -21.64
CA THR A 168 -11.36 36.32 -21.41
C THR A 168 -9.95 36.05 -20.89
N LEU A 169 -9.82 35.06 -19.99
CA LEU A 169 -8.53 34.64 -19.43
C LEU A 169 -7.62 34.03 -20.49
N ALA A 170 -8.14 33.11 -21.32
CA ALA A 170 -7.36 32.48 -22.37
C ALA A 170 -6.77 33.54 -23.32
N LYS A 171 -7.57 34.53 -23.72
CA LYS A 171 -7.11 35.65 -24.55
C LYS A 171 -6.11 36.58 -23.84
N GLY A 172 -6.30 36.81 -22.54
CA GLY A 172 -5.36 37.57 -21.71
C GLY A 172 -4.00 36.88 -21.63
N LEU A 173 -3.99 35.57 -21.40
CA LEU A 173 -2.78 34.75 -21.36
C LEU A 173 -2.09 34.70 -22.73
N GLU A 174 -2.84 34.56 -23.83
CA GLU A 174 -2.30 34.69 -25.20
C GLU A 174 -1.58 36.02 -25.39
N THR A 175 -2.17 37.11 -24.90
CA THR A 175 -1.58 38.46 -24.96
C THR A 175 -0.31 38.58 -24.10
N CYS A 176 -0.24 37.85 -22.98
CA CYS A 176 0.96 37.79 -22.14
C CYS A 176 2.10 37.04 -22.83
N PHE A 177 1.82 35.90 -23.47
CA PHE A 177 2.82 35.13 -24.21
C PHE A 177 3.33 35.87 -25.45
N ALA A 178 2.48 36.65 -26.12
CA ALA A 178 2.83 37.43 -27.31
C ALA A 178 3.72 38.67 -27.02
N GLN A 179 3.97 38.99 -25.75
CA GLN A 179 4.82 40.11 -25.36
C GLN A 179 6.30 39.82 -25.69
N VAL A 180 7.08 40.89 -25.93
CA VAL A 180 8.48 40.81 -26.40
C VAL A 180 9.33 39.91 -25.48
N THR A 181 10.30 39.22 -26.07
CA THR A 181 11.04 38.09 -25.48
C THR A 181 11.72 38.37 -24.14
N GLU A 182 12.09 39.62 -23.85
CA GLU A 182 12.81 40.04 -22.63
C GLU A 182 11.95 40.02 -21.34
N ALA A 183 10.64 39.72 -21.42
CA ALA A 183 9.74 39.66 -20.26
C ALA A 183 9.67 38.25 -19.62
N THR A 184 10.80 37.77 -19.08
CA THR A 184 10.95 36.42 -18.50
C THR A 184 9.95 36.09 -17.40
N ASP A 185 9.85 36.95 -16.39
CA ASP A 185 8.95 36.71 -15.25
C ASP A 185 7.48 36.63 -15.69
N LEU A 186 7.09 37.45 -16.66
CA LEU A 186 5.72 37.44 -17.21
C LEU A 186 5.39 36.10 -17.87
N LYS A 187 6.31 35.59 -18.70
CA LYS A 187 6.09 34.34 -19.42
C LYS A 187 6.01 33.17 -18.45
N LYS A 188 6.88 33.13 -17.44
CA LYS A 188 6.82 32.13 -16.35
C LYS A 188 5.48 32.18 -15.60
N ALA A 189 5.06 33.37 -15.16
CA ALA A 189 3.81 33.54 -14.43
C ALA A 189 2.58 33.17 -15.29
N ALA A 190 2.58 33.54 -16.59
CA ALA A 190 1.52 33.15 -17.52
C ALA A 190 1.49 31.63 -17.75
N PHE A 191 2.65 30.98 -17.80
CA PHE A 191 2.79 29.54 -17.92
C PHE A 191 2.16 28.81 -16.72
N GLN A 192 2.56 29.20 -15.50
CA GLN A 192 2.02 28.62 -14.27
C GLN A 192 0.52 28.89 -14.11
N ALA A 193 0.05 30.10 -14.43
CA ALA A 193 -1.38 30.42 -14.41
C ALA A 193 -2.18 29.57 -15.41
N THR A 194 -1.64 29.30 -16.60
CA THR A 194 -2.28 28.44 -17.61
C THR A 194 -2.47 27.03 -17.06
N ILE A 195 -1.44 26.45 -16.45
CA ILE A 195 -1.49 25.11 -15.85
C ILE A 195 -2.51 25.05 -14.71
N ARG A 196 -2.46 26.01 -13.77
CA ARG A 196 -3.40 26.04 -12.64
C ARG A 196 -4.86 26.20 -13.08
N LEU A 197 -5.12 26.98 -14.13
CA LEU A 197 -6.48 27.13 -14.67
C LEU A 197 -6.95 25.87 -15.42
N ALA A 198 -6.06 25.14 -16.08
CA ALA A 198 -6.42 23.90 -16.78
C ALA A 198 -6.97 22.84 -15.80
N ASN A 199 -6.43 22.77 -14.59
CA ASN A 199 -6.90 21.90 -13.51
C ASN A 199 -8.34 22.21 -13.06
N LEU A 200 -8.91 23.35 -13.45
CA LEU A 200 -10.30 23.73 -13.17
C LEU A 200 -11.27 23.31 -14.28
N GLY A 201 -10.88 22.39 -15.16
CA GLY A 201 -11.71 21.97 -16.30
C GLY A 201 -11.73 22.98 -17.44
N MET A 202 -10.75 23.88 -17.52
CA MET A 202 -10.62 24.87 -18.60
C MET A 202 -9.75 24.39 -19.78
N VAL A 203 -9.43 23.09 -19.81
CA VAL A 203 -8.51 22.45 -20.77
C VAL A 203 -8.80 22.86 -22.21
N ASP A 204 -10.04 22.72 -22.70
CA ASP A 204 -10.40 23.00 -24.09
C ASP A 204 -10.15 24.45 -24.54
N ARG A 205 -10.17 25.40 -23.60
CA ARG A 205 -9.93 26.83 -23.87
C ARG A 205 -8.46 27.19 -23.84
N LEU A 206 -7.66 26.48 -23.05
CA LEU A 206 -6.25 26.76 -22.82
C LEU A 206 -5.34 25.94 -23.72
N ARG A 207 -5.79 24.78 -24.21
CA ARG A 207 -5.03 23.91 -25.13
C ARG A 207 -4.40 24.65 -26.31
N PRO A 208 -5.06 25.62 -26.99
CA PRO A 208 -4.42 26.38 -28.08
C PRO A 208 -3.16 27.16 -27.68
N LEU A 209 -2.92 27.39 -26.39
CA LEU A 209 -1.73 28.06 -25.87
C LEU A 209 -0.52 27.13 -25.73
N VAL A 210 -0.72 25.82 -25.69
CA VAL A 210 0.35 24.82 -25.47
C VAL A 210 1.48 24.95 -26.50
N PRO A 211 1.23 25.05 -27.82
CA PRO A 211 2.32 25.28 -28.79
C PRO A 211 3.12 26.56 -28.53
N THR A 212 2.48 27.60 -27.99
CA THR A 212 3.14 28.86 -27.64
C THR A 212 3.98 28.71 -26.39
N MET A 213 3.49 27.96 -25.40
CA MET A 213 4.24 27.58 -24.19
C MET A 213 5.53 26.82 -24.57
N LEU A 214 5.45 25.86 -25.49
CA LEU A 214 6.64 25.13 -26.00
C LEU A 214 7.62 26.07 -26.72
N GLY A 215 7.10 27.00 -27.54
CA GLY A 215 7.93 28.01 -28.20
C GLY A 215 8.67 28.95 -27.22
N VAL A 216 8.11 29.21 -26.03
CA VAL A 216 8.80 29.96 -24.97
C VAL A 216 9.98 29.17 -24.41
N ILE A 217 9.77 27.87 -24.12
CA ILE A 217 10.83 26.97 -23.65
C ILE A 217 11.97 26.93 -24.68
N GLU A 218 11.65 26.72 -25.96
CA GLU A 218 12.63 26.73 -27.06
C GLU A 218 13.41 28.04 -27.14
N ALA A 219 12.73 29.18 -27.01
CA ALA A 219 13.38 30.48 -27.06
C ALA A 219 14.41 30.65 -25.93
N TYR A 220 14.13 30.11 -24.74
CA TYR A 220 14.96 30.31 -23.54
C TYR A 220 16.12 29.32 -23.51
N LEU A 221 15.89 28.10 -23.99
CA LEU A 221 16.95 27.15 -24.33
C LEU A 221 17.97 27.79 -25.28
N ASN A 222 17.52 28.44 -26.36
CA ASN A 222 18.40 29.09 -27.33
C ASN A 222 19.15 30.31 -26.77
N GLN A 223 18.67 30.92 -25.68
CA GLN A 223 19.31 32.05 -25.00
C GLN A 223 20.29 31.59 -23.90
N GLY A 224 20.27 30.32 -23.49
CA GLY A 224 21.06 29.81 -22.38
C GLY A 224 20.52 30.19 -21.00
N GLU A 225 19.21 30.47 -20.90
CA GLU A 225 18.52 30.83 -19.66
C GLU A 225 18.10 29.57 -18.87
N TRP A 226 19.08 28.78 -18.42
CA TRP A 226 18.87 27.42 -17.90
C TRP A 226 17.93 27.33 -16.70
N GLU A 227 18.13 28.16 -15.68
CA GLU A 227 17.28 28.23 -14.48
C GLU A 227 15.81 28.51 -14.84
N SER A 228 15.59 29.33 -15.87
CA SER A 228 14.25 29.64 -16.35
C SER A 228 13.61 28.47 -17.09
N VAL A 229 14.40 27.73 -17.87
CA VAL A 229 13.94 26.52 -18.55
C VAL A 229 13.59 25.45 -17.54
N GLU A 230 14.48 25.15 -16.61
CA GLU A 230 14.29 24.15 -15.56
C GLU A 230 13.00 24.42 -14.76
N SER A 231 12.80 25.67 -14.30
CA SER A 231 11.57 26.07 -13.59
C SER A 231 10.30 25.88 -14.44
N MET A 232 10.35 26.18 -15.75
CA MET A 232 9.19 25.99 -16.63
C MET A 232 8.90 24.51 -16.90
N LEU A 233 9.94 23.68 -17.06
CA LEU A 233 9.78 22.23 -17.20
C LEU A 233 9.22 21.60 -15.93
N GLY A 234 9.71 22.00 -14.74
CA GLY A 234 9.15 21.57 -13.46
C GLY A 234 7.67 21.94 -13.30
N ALA A 235 7.29 23.15 -13.71
CA ALA A 235 5.87 23.52 -13.75
C ALA A 235 5.05 22.65 -14.73
N THR A 236 5.64 22.21 -15.85
CA THR A 236 5.01 21.26 -16.77
C THR A 236 4.86 19.88 -16.15
N VAL A 237 5.87 19.37 -15.43
CA VAL A 237 5.80 18.11 -14.66
C VAL A 237 4.64 18.14 -13.67
N GLU A 238 4.53 19.21 -12.86
CA GLU A 238 3.39 19.42 -11.95
C GLU A 238 2.06 19.43 -12.72
N GLY A 239 2.04 20.10 -13.88
CA GLY A 239 0.84 20.20 -14.70
C GLY A 239 0.40 18.88 -15.32
N ILE A 240 1.35 18.04 -15.74
CA ILE A 240 1.11 16.70 -16.26
C ILE A 240 0.53 15.81 -15.15
N SER A 241 1.21 15.76 -14.01
CA SER A 241 0.81 14.95 -12.84
C SER A 241 -0.57 15.36 -12.31
N ALA A 242 -0.91 16.65 -12.38
CA ALA A 242 -2.21 17.13 -11.94
C ALA A 242 -3.32 16.95 -12.97
N ASN A 243 -3.03 17.15 -14.27
CA ASN A 243 -4.02 17.03 -15.36
C ASN A 243 -3.36 16.90 -16.75
N ILE A 244 -3.03 15.66 -17.11
CA ILE A 244 -2.43 15.31 -18.41
C ILE A 244 -3.23 15.78 -19.64
N ASN A 245 -4.56 15.96 -19.53
CA ASN A 245 -5.44 16.33 -20.66
C ASN A 245 -5.07 17.65 -21.34
N LEU A 246 -4.33 18.54 -20.66
CA LEU A 246 -3.81 19.76 -21.27
C LEU A 246 -2.78 19.47 -22.37
N PHE A 247 -1.96 18.44 -22.18
CA PHE A 247 -0.79 18.13 -23.02
C PHE A 247 -0.98 16.90 -23.92
N GLU A 248 -2.09 16.16 -23.77
CA GLU A 248 -2.33 14.89 -24.48
C GLU A 248 -2.25 15.01 -26.01
N HIS A 249 -2.77 16.10 -26.59
CA HIS A 249 -2.82 16.29 -28.05
C HIS A 249 -1.49 16.71 -28.70
N ASP A 250 -0.52 17.17 -27.90
CA ASP A 250 0.78 17.66 -28.37
C ASP A 250 1.91 16.70 -27.98
N ALA A 251 1.59 15.46 -27.60
CA ALA A 251 2.53 14.44 -27.13
C ALA A 251 3.79 14.32 -28.02
N GLU A 252 3.62 14.18 -29.34
CA GLU A 252 4.75 14.02 -30.27
C GLU A 252 5.69 15.23 -30.25
N ASN A 253 5.16 16.45 -30.19
CA ASN A 253 5.94 17.68 -30.20
C ASN A 253 6.64 17.88 -28.86
N LEU A 254 5.92 17.71 -27.75
CA LEU A 254 6.44 17.89 -26.40
C LEU A 254 7.56 16.89 -26.13
N LEU A 255 7.29 15.59 -26.33
CA LEU A 255 8.27 14.53 -26.11
C LEU A 255 9.45 14.64 -27.08
N GLY A 256 9.21 15.02 -28.34
CA GLY A 256 10.25 15.26 -29.32
C GLY A 256 11.18 16.44 -28.99
N LEU A 257 10.65 17.51 -28.40
CA LEU A 257 11.45 18.63 -27.90
C LEU A 257 12.27 18.21 -26.68
N MET A 258 11.64 17.55 -25.70
CA MET A 258 12.34 17.12 -24.48
C MET A 258 13.47 16.13 -24.77
N MET A 259 13.27 15.23 -25.73
CA MET A 259 14.32 14.34 -26.22
C MET A 259 15.55 15.10 -26.73
N GLN A 260 15.34 16.19 -27.47
CA GLN A 260 16.45 17.01 -27.98
C GLN A 260 17.18 17.75 -26.86
N VAL A 261 16.44 18.23 -25.86
CA VAL A 261 17.01 18.90 -24.68
C VAL A 261 17.86 17.92 -23.88
N ALA A 262 17.30 16.76 -23.54
CA ALA A 262 17.98 15.72 -22.76
C ALA A 262 19.20 15.13 -23.50
N ALA A 263 19.19 15.05 -24.83
CA ALA A 263 20.31 14.51 -25.61
C ALA A 263 21.45 15.52 -25.90
N ALA A 264 21.30 16.80 -25.52
CA ALA A 264 22.20 17.88 -25.91
C ALA A 264 23.27 18.19 -24.84
N PRO A 265 24.56 17.81 -25.02
CA PRO A 265 25.58 17.98 -23.98
C PRO A 265 25.91 19.44 -23.65
N GLN A 266 25.54 20.38 -24.53
CA GLN A 266 25.72 21.82 -24.32
C GLN A 266 24.65 22.46 -23.43
N VAL A 267 23.54 21.76 -23.17
CA VAL A 267 22.50 22.20 -22.23
C VAL A 267 22.95 21.88 -20.81
N ASP A 268 22.67 22.77 -19.86
CA ASP A 268 22.99 22.56 -18.45
C ASP A 268 22.32 21.30 -17.87
N ALA A 269 22.98 20.64 -16.91
CA ALA A 269 22.50 19.39 -16.33
C ALA A 269 21.09 19.51 -15.76
N GLY A 270 20.76 20.57 -15.01
CA GLY A 270 19.44 20.75 -14.39
C GLY A 270 18.32 20.79 -15.43
N ALA A 271 18.52 21.50 -16.54
CA ALA A 271 17.55 21.54 -17.64
C ALA A 271 17.45 20.20 -18.39
N ARG A 272 18.55 19.44 -18.54
CA ARG A 272 18.50 18.09 -19.15
C ARG A 272 17.77 17.10 -18.27
N HIS A 273 18.07 17.08 -16.98
CA HIS A 273 17.47 16.17 -15.99
C HIS A 273 15.99 16.45 -15.83
N MET A 274 15.57 17.71 -15.78
CA MET A 274 14.15 18.07 -15.73
C MET A 274 13.41 17.72 -17.04
N ALA A 275 14.08 17.73 -18.19
CA ALA A 275 13.50 17.23 -19.44
C ALA A 275 13.32 15.69 -19.42
N VAL A 276 14.24 14.97 -18.78
CA VAL A 276 14.10 13.52 -18.51
C VAL A 276 12.91 13.28 -17.57
N GLU A 277 12.82 14.01 -16.46
CA GLU A 277 11.71 13.90 -15.51
C GLU A 277 10.36 14.09 -16.20
N LEU A 278 10.20 15.16 -16.98
CA LEU A 278 8.98 15.42 -17.75
C LEU A 278 8.60 14.25 -18.67
N MET A 279 9.58 13.67 -19.38
CA MET A 279 9.31 12.53 -20.24
C MET A 279 8.91 11.29 -19.42
N LEU A 280 9.53 11.04 -18.26
CA LEU A 280 9.18 9.93 -17.36
C LEU A 280 7.78 10.10 -16.79
N THR A 281 7.45 11.26 -16.21
CA THR A 281 6.11 11.58 -15.70
C THR A 281 5.05 11.41 -16.80
N TYR A 282 5.34 11.83 -18.03
CA TYR A 282 4.40 11.63 -19.14
C TYR A 282 4.21 10.14 -19.49
N CYS A 283 5.25 9.31 -19.37
CA CYS A 283 5.14 7.86 -19.55
C CYS A 283 4.26 7.24 -18.46
N GLU A 284 4.39 7.70 -17.22
CA GLU A 284 3.66 7.19 -16.05
C GLU A 284 2.17 7.57 -16.09
N GLU A 285 1.84 8.80 -16.51
CA GLU A 285 0.46 9.29 -16.52
C GLU A 285 -0.39 8.74 -17.68
N VAL A 286 0.21 8.56 -18.87
CA VAL A 286 -0.51 8.09 -20.09
C VAL A 286 0.28 7.03 -20.88
N PRO A 287 0.66 5.91 -20.25
CA PRO A 287 1.53 4.89 -20.85
C PRO A 287 0.98 4.36 -22.17
N LYS A 288 -0.33 4.09 -22.24
CA LYS A 288 -1.02 3.64 -23.46
C LYS A 288 -0.88 4.60 -24.66
N THR A 289 -0.86 5.91 -24.42
CA THR A 289 -0.66 6.91 -25.47
C THR A 289 0.80 6.93 -25.89
N VAL A 290 1.72 6.91 -24.93
CA VAL A 290 3.17 6.91 -25.18
C VAL A 290 3.63 5.67 -25.94
N ARG A 291 3.09 4.47 -25.64
CA ARG A 291 3.37 3.22 -26.38
C ARG A 291 3.08 3.37 -27.89
N LYS A 292 2.20 4.29 -28.30
CA LYS A 292 1.81 4.53 -29.70
C LYS A 292 2.64 5.62 -30.38
N VAL A 293 3.36 6.46 -29.64
CA VAL A 293 4.23 7.49 -30.21
C VAL A 293 5.37 6.83 -30.99
N PRO A 294 5.52 7.09 -32.30
CA PRO A 294 6.51 6.39 -33.12
C PRO A 294 7.94 6.62 -32.61
N GLN A 295 8.70 5.52 -32.43
CA GLN A 295 10.11 5.49 -32.03
C GLN A 295 10.46 6.10 -30.67
N PHE A 296 9.57 6.87 -30.03
CA PHE A 296 9.87 7.56 -28.77
C PHE A 296 10.36 6.63 -27.68
N ALA A 297 9.59 5.58 -27.33
CA ALA A 297 9.94 4.67 -26.25
C ALA A 297 11.34 4.04 -26.44
N SER A 298 11.65 3.59 -27.66
CA SER A 298 12.97 3.02 -27.97
C SER A 298 14.08 4.07 -27.86
N SER A 299 13.90 5.25 -28.46
CA SER A 299 14.90 6.32 -28.44
C SER A 299 15.14 6.85 -27.03
N PHE A 300 14.09 6.97 -26.22
CA PHE A 300 14.21 7.47 -24.87
C PHE A 300 14.94 6.47 -23.97
N PHE A 301 14.58 5.20 -24.10
CA PHE A 301 15.29 4.11 -23.43
C PHE A 301 16.78 4.04 -23.82
N GLU A 302 17.09 4.22 -25.11
CA GLU A 302 18.48 4.32 -25.58
C GLU A 302 19.21 5.55 -25.02
N LEU A 303 18.53 6.69 -24.87
CA LEU A 303 19.11 7.89 -24.27
C LEU A 303 19.41 7.68 -22.78
N LEU A 304 18.48 7.10 -22.02
CA LEU A 304 18.68 6.77 -20.61
C LEU A 304 19.85 5.78 -20.44
N PHE A 305 19.98 4.79 -21.33
CA PHE A 305 21.17 3.94 -21.39
C PHE A 305 22.46 4.75 -21.63
N GLN A 306 22.45 5.75 -22.52
CA GLN A 306 23.62 6.59 -22.78
C GLN A 306 24.08 7.38 -21.55
N TYR A 307 23.15 7.82 -20.70
CA TYR A 307 23.45 8.50 -19.44
C TYR A 307 24.27 7.64 -18.47
N THR A 308 24.17 6.31 -18.57
CA THR A 308 24.93 5.36 -17.73
C THR A 308 26.36 5.06 -18.24
N LEU A 309 26.75 5.58 -19.42
CA LEU A 309 28.01 5.20 -20.08
C LEU A 309 29.27 5.80 -19.45
N ASN A 310 29.16 6.91 -18.72
CA ASN A 310 30.31 7.63 -18.17
C ASN A 310 30.12 7.86 -16.66
N PRO A 311 30.13 6.78 -15.85
CA PRO A 311 30.03 6.92 -14.41
C PRO A 311 31.25 7.68 -13.85
N ASP A 312 31.01 8.59 -12.92
CA ASP A 312 32.05 9.28 -12.14
C ASP A 312 32.23 8.55 -10.81
N TYR A 313 33.45 8.09 -10.52
CA TYR A 313 33.77 7.35 -9.31
C TYR A 313 34.94 8.02 -8.59
N GLY A 314 34.73 8.37 -7.31
CA GLY A 314 35.75 8.97 -6.45
C GLY A 314 36.99 8.10 -6.22
N GLU A 315 38.10 8.71 -5.81
CA GLU A 315 39.39 8.02 -5.59
C GLU A 315 39.35 7.01 -4.44
N ASP A 316 38.49 7.23 -3.45
CA ASP A 316 38.30 6.42 -2.24
C ASP A 316 37.20 5.34 -2.40
N TRP A 317 36.65 5.17 -3.60
CA TRP A 317 35.53 4.25 -3.87
C TRP A 317 35.73 2.84 -3.30
N ASP A 318 36.97 2.33 -3.22
CA ASP A 318 37.29 0.99 -2.70
C ASP A 318 37.00 0.80 -1.21
N VAL A 319 37.12 1.88 -0.43
CA VAL A 319 37.11 1.88 1.04
C VAL A 319 35.96 2.68 1.63
N THR A 320 35.08 3.21 0.78
CA THR A 320 33.86 3.92 1.17
C THR A 320 32.66 3.01 0.90
N GLY A 321 31.84 2.78 1.93
CA GLY A 321 30.62 1.98 1.81
C GLY A 321 29.62 2.61 0.84
N ARG A 322 28.61 1.83 0.42
CA ARG A 322 27.40 2.42 -0.18
C ARG A 322 26.53 2.91 0.99
N GLU A 323 26.56 4.19 1.32
CA GLU A 323 25.59 4.78 2.24
C GLU A 323 24.23 4.84 1.52
N LYS A 324 23.19 4.31 2.17
CA LYS A 324 21.81 4.31 1.66
C LYS A 324 20.98 5.47 2.22
N ASP A 325 21.44 6.10 3.29
CA ASP A 325 20.70 7.09 4.07
C ASP A 325 21.57 8.36 4.17
N GLU A 326 21.49 9.27 3.20
CA GLU A 326 21.75 10.72 3.35
C GLU A 326 21.49 11.44 2.00
N ASP A 327 20.64 12.47 2.04
CA ASP A 327 20.22 13.41 0.98
C ASP A 327 21.36 14.27 0.39
N ASN A 328 22.60 13.82 0.49
CA ASN A 328 23.78 14.61 0.17
C ASN A 328 24.77 13.77 -0.62
N LEU A 329 24.70 13.86 -1.97
CA LEU A 329 25.82 14.24 -2.87
C LEU A 329 25.80 13.62 -4.29
N GLU A 330 24.85 12.75 -4.67
CA GLU A 330 24.86 12.13 -6.03
C GLU A 330 23.52 12.11 -6.81
N GLU A 331 22.41 12.62 -6.24
CA GLU A 331 21.06 12.53 -6.84
C GLU A 331 20.92 13.19 -8.22
N ASN A 332 21.75 14.19 -8.52
CA ASN A 332 21.74 14.92 -9.79
C ASN A 332 22.85 14.50 -10.76
N SER A 333 23.40 13.29 -10.63
CA SER A 333 24.39 12.77 -11.60
C SER A 333 23.69 12.15 -12.82
N ASP A 334 24.32 12.25 -14.01
CA ASP A 334 23.78 11.60 -15.21
C ASP A 334 23.59 10.08 -15.00
N LEU A 335 24.46 9.43 -14.20
CA LEU A 335 24.34 8.01 -13.87
C LEU A 335 23.04 7.70 -13.09
N VAL A 336 22.73 8.48 -12.05
CA VAL A 336 21.52 8.29 -11.23
C VAL A 336 20.27 8.56 -12.05
N ILE A 337 20.24 9.66 -12.80
CA ILE A 337 19.11 10.02 -13.67
C ILE A 337 18.88 8.96 -14.76
N GLY A 338 19.95 8.46 -15.40
CA GLY A 338 19.86 7.39 -16.38
C GLY A 338 19.38 6.07 -15.78
N SER A 339 19.88 5.72 -14.60
CA SER A 339 19.53 4.49 -13.88
C SER A 339 18.07 4.48 -13.41
N SER A 340 17.65 5.52 -12.68
CA SER A 340 16.27 5.69 -12.23
C SER A 340 15.32 5.80 -13.42
N GLY A 341 15.72 6.50 -14.49
CA GLY A 341 14.90 6.59 -15.69
C GLY A 341 14.71 5.25 -16.41
N LEU A 342 15.74 4.38 -16.46
CA LEU A 342 15.61 3.03 -17.05
C LEU A 342 14.60 2.17 -16.29
N ASP A 343 14.59 2.28 -14.97
CA ASP A 343 13.63 1.62 -14.10
C ASP A 343 12.21 2.15 -14.34
N ARG A 344 11.99 3.45 -14.10
CA ARG A 344 10.69 4.12 -14.23
C ARG A 344 10.05 3.94 -15.61
N ILE A 345 10.79 4.12 -16.71
CA ILE A 345 10.23 3.93 -18.06
C ILE A 345 9.86 2.47 -18.33
N SER A 346 10.60 1.51 -17.75
CA SER A 346 10.32 0.09 -17.92
C SER A 346 9.06 -0.33 -17.17
N ASN A 347 8.87 0.19 -15.95
CA ASN A 347 7.65 0.01 -15.17
C ASN A 347 6.44 0.70 -15.83
N ALA A 348 6.59 1.92 -16.31
CA ALA A 348 5.50 2.66 -16.96
C ALA A 348 5.05 2.03 -18.28
N LEU A 349 5.98 1.69 -19.18
CA LEU A 349 5.64 1.23 -20.53
C LEU A 349 5.55 -0.29 -20.69
N GLY A 350 6.02 -1.04 -19.71
CA GLY A 350 6.05 -2.50 -19.72
C GLY A 350 7.15 -3.10 -20.63
N GLY A 351 7.63 -4.30 -20.25
CA GLY A 351 8.69 -5.00 -20.97
C GLY A 351 8.38 -5.34 -22.43
N ARG A 352 7.11 -5.59 -22.77
CA ARG A 352 6.70 -5.94 -24.16
C ARG A 352 7.10 -4.87 -25.16
N LYS A 353 6.95 -3.59 -24.80
CA LYS A 353 7.26 -2.46 -25.67
C LYS A 353 8.76 -2.27 -25.87
N LEU A 354 9.54 -2.47 -24.81
CA LEU A 354 10.96 -2.13 -24.76
C LEU A 354 11.91 -3.31 -25.04
N GLN A 355 11.40 -4.55 -25.04
CA GLN A 355 12.17 -5.79 -25.18
C GLN A 355 13.24 -5.74 -26.28
N LYS A 356 12.87 -5.36 -27.51
CA LYS A 356 13.79 -5.39 -28.66
C LYS A 356 14.95 -4.42 -28.48
N THR A 357 14.67 -3.23 -27.93
CA THR A 357 15.67 -2.21 -27.65
C THR A 357 16.62 -2.71 -26.56
N ALA A 358 16.09 -3.21 -25.45
CA ALA A 358 16.89 -3.74 -24.35
C ALA A 358 17.79 -4.91 -24.79
N GLN A 359 17.24 -5.87 -25.53
CA GLN A 359 18.03 -7.00 -26.07
C GLN A 359 19.16 -6.53 -26.99
N ALA A 360 18.90 -5.55 -27.85
CA ALA A 360 19.91 -5.01 -28.75
C ALA A 360 21.03 -4.28 -27.99
N LEU A 361 20.68 -3.42 -27.04
CA LEU A 361 21.64 -2.68 -26.19
C LEU A 361 22.47 -3.64 -25.34
N PHE A 362 21.84 -4.61 -24.69
CA PHE A 362 22.55 -5.59 -23.86
C PHE A 362 23.55 -6.42 -24.69
N ALA A 363 23.09 -7.03 -25.79
CA ALA A 363 23.90 -7.93 -26.60
C ALA A 363 25.12 -7.22 -27.24
N GLN A 364 24.99 -5.94 -27.59
CA GLN A 364 26.09 -5.16 -28.16
C GLN A 364 27.17 -4.79 -27.15
N ASN A 365 26.81 -4.63 -25.87
CA ASN A 365 27.66 -3.96 -24.89
C ASN A 365 28.25 -4.91 -23.83
N ILE A 366 27.58 -6.00 -23.47
CA ILE A 366 27.98 -6.89 -22.36
C ILE A 366 29.38 -7.52 -22.54
N ASN A 367 29.80 -7.79 -23.78
CA ASN A 367 31.12 -8.35 -24.11
C ASN A 367 32.12 -7.30 -24.66
N SER A 368 31.86 -6.01 -24.45
CA SER A 368 32.72 -4.94 -24.96
C SER A 368 34.11 -4.96 -24.32
N PRO A 369 35.20 -4.59 -25.03
CA PRO A 369 36.51 -4.42 -24.42
C PRO A 369 36.55 -3.25 -23.41
N GLN A 370 35.66 -2.28 -23.53
CA GLN A 370 35.57 -1.15 -22.60
C GLN A 370 34.70 -1.52 -21.40
N TRP A 371 35.24 -1.38 -20.19
CA TRP A 371 34.52 -1.76 -18.98
C TRP A 371 33.26 -0.93 -18.77
N GLN A 372 33.24 0.34 -19.21
CA GLN A 372 32.09 1.23 -19.09
C GLN A 372 30.87 0.70 -19.86
N LEU A 373 31.09 0.17 -21.06
CA LEU A 373 30.02 -0.40 -21.88
C LEU A 373 29.51 -1.71 -21.26
N ARG A 374 30.40 -2.55 -20.72
CA ARG A 374 29.98 -3.74 -19.97
C ARG A 374 29.17 -3.36 -18.72
N ASN A 375 29.63 -2.34 -18.00
CA ASN A 375 28.98 -1.82 -16.81
C ASN A 375 27.56 -1.33 -17.13
N ALA A 376 27.41 -0.48 -18.16
CA ALA A 376 26.11 0.00 -18.62
C ALA A 376 25.17 -1.15 -19.04
N ALA A 377 25.69 -2.19 -19.70
CA ALA A 377 24.90 -3.38 -20.05
C ALA A 377 24.39 -4.12 -18.80
N VAL A 378 25.17 -4.18 -17.74
CA VAL A 378 24.76 -4.77 -16.45
C VAL A 378 23.73 -3.88 -15.75
N LEU A 379 23.96 -2.57 -15.68
CA LEU A 379 23.01 -1.61 -15.09
C LEU A 379 21.67 -1.60 -15.82
N LEU A 380 21.68 -1.76 -17.14
CA LEU A 380 20.46 -1.92 -17.94
C LEU A 380 19.60 -3.08 -17.43
N ILE A 381 20.20 -4.23 -17.16
CA ILE A 381 19.47 -5.39 -16.64
C ILE A 381 19.06 -5.19 -15.18
N CYS A 382 19.92 -4.54 -14.38
CA CYS A 382 19.65 -4.21 -12.99
C CYS A 382 18.38 -3.36 -12.86
N TYR A 383 18.31 -2.23 -13.58
CA TYR A 383 17.24 -1.26 -13.40
C TYR A 383 16.01 -1.55 -14.25
N ALA A 384 16.14 -2.18 -15.42
CA ALA A 384 14.96 -2.55 -16.20
C ALA A 384 14.37 -3.92 -15.82
N GLY A 385 14.94 -4.62 -14.82
CA GLY A 385 14.57 -5.99 -14.45
C GLY A 385 13.09 -6.12 -14.08
N GLU A 386 12.67 -5.32 -13.10
CA GLU A 386 11.31 -5.25 -12.56
C GLU A 386 10.27 -4.95 -13.64
N GLY A 387 10.37 -3.80 -14.31
CA GLY A 387 9.42 -3.41 -15.35
C GLY A 387 9.42 -4.32 -16.59
N MET A 388 10.45 -5.16 -16.76
CA MET A 388 10.51 -6.16 -17.82
C MET A 388 10.24 -7.60 -17.35
N ARG A 389 9.73 -7.80 -16.13
CA ARG A 389 9.50 -9.13 -15.53
C ARG A 389 8.73 -10.08 -16.45
N THR A 390 7.63 -9.62 -17.04
CA THR A 390 6.77 -10.39 -17.97
C THR A 390 7.53 -10.96 -19.17
N VAL A 391 8.59 -10.28 -19.60
CA VAL A 391 9.43 -10.70 -20.73
C VAL A 391 10.63 -11.52 -20.27
N PHE A 392 11.34 -11.03 -19.25
CA PHE A 392 12.59 -11.61 -18.77
C PHE A 392 12.38 -12.94 -18.05
N ALA A 393 11.24 -13.18 -17.41
CA ALA A 393 10.95 -14.43 -16.72
C ALA A 393 11.16 -15.67 -17.63
N SER A 394 10.74 -15.56 -18.91
CA SER A 394 10.92 -16.63 -19.91
C SER A 394 12.37 -16.83 -20.38
N GLN A 395 13.23 -15.82 -20.22
CA GLN A 395 14.62 -15.79 -20.69
C GLN A 395 15.64 -15.84 -19.54
N LEU A 396 15.16 -15.91 -18.30
CA LEU A 396 15.93 -15.74 -17.08
C LEU A 396 17.16 -16.65 -17.01
N PRO A 397 17.11 -17.97 -17.35
CA PRO A 397 18.30 -18.81 -17.36
C PRO A 397 19.40 -18.32 -18.31
N SER A 398 19.02 -17.84 -19.49
CA SER A 398 19.98 -17.33 -20.49
C SER A 398 20.56 -16.00 -20.05
N LEU A 399 19.72 -15.12 -19.48
CA LEU A 399 20.14 -13.82 -18.96
C LEU A 399 21.18 -13.99 -17.84
N VAL A 400 20.87 -14.81 -16.84
CA VAL A 400 21.77 -15.10 -15.71
C VAL A 400 23.07 -15.74 -16.20
N GLN A 401 23.02 -16.64 -17.17
CA GLN A 401 24.23 -17.24 -17.76
C GLN A 401 25.15 -16.20 -18.43
N MET A 402 24.60 -15.11 -18.96
CA MET A 402 25.37 -14.01 -19.57
C MET A 402 25.91 -13.02 -18.53
N VAL A 403 25.17 -12.76 -17.45
CA VAL A 403 25.53 -11.76 -16.42
C VAL A 403 26.52 -12.31 -15.39
N VAL A 404 26.29 -13.51 -14.85
CA VAL A 404 27.10 -14.11 -13.77
C VAL A 404 28.62 -14.12 -14.02
N PRO A 405 29.14 -14.37 -15.24
CA PRO A 405 30.58 -14.31 -15.50
C PRO A 405 31.24 -12.98 -15.12
N HIS A 406 30.50 -11.86 -15.13
CA HIS A 406 31.01 -10.53 -14.81
C HIS A 406 31.23 -10.28 -13.32
N VAL A 407 30.79 -11.19 -12.44
CA VAL A 407 31.20 -11.23 -11.02
C VAL A 407 32.73 -11.36 -10.89
N LYS A 408 33.41 -11.85 -11.93
CA LYS A 408 34.88 -11.98 -11.98
C LYS A 408 35.53 -11.05 -13.02
N ASP A 409 34.85 -9.96 -13.38
CA ASP A 409 35.38 -8.98 -14.33
C ASP A 409 36.69 -8.33 -13.83
N GLU A 410 37.56 -7.96 -14.76
CA GLU A 410 38.82 -7.26 -14.45
C GLU A 410 38.56 -5.91 -13.77
N SER A 411 37.48 -5.21 -14.14
CA SER A 411 37.08 -3.95 -13.54
C SER A 411 36.27 -4.19 -12.25
N LYS A 412 36.77 -3.63 -11.14
CA LYS A 412 36.08 -3.64 -9.83
C LYS A 412 34.67 -3.04 -9.88
N TYR A 413 34.45 -2.03 -10.74
CA TYR A 413 33.14 -1.40 -10.92
C TYR A 413 32.13 -2.34 -11.58
N VAL A 414 32.57 -3.08 -12.59
CA VAL A 414 31.73 -4.08 -13.26
C VAL A 414 31.42 -5.23 -12.31
N ARG A 415 32.39 -5.69 -11.50
CA ARG A 415 32.14 -6.71 -10.48
C ARG A 415 31.07 -6.26 -9.48
N ALA A 416 31.22 -5.07 -8.90
CA ALA A 416 30.26 -4.53 -7.94
C ALA A 416 28.85 -4.40 -8.54
N ASN A 417 28.69 -3.72 -9.68
CA ASN A 417 27.37 -3.55 -10.29
C ASN A 417 26.78 -4.86 -10.82
N THR A 418 27.59 -5.87 -11.13
CA THR A 418 27.08 -7.22 -11.46
C THR A 418 26.48 -7.89 -10.23
N LEU A 419 27.12 -7.75 -9.07
CA LEU A 419 26.60 -8.27 -7.81
C LEU A 419 25.30 -7.55 -7.43
N ASP A 420 25.22 -6.24 -7.60
CA ASP A 420 23.98 -5.48 -7.36
C ASP A 420 22.88 -5.88 -8.35
N CYS A 421 23.21 -6.07 -9.63
CA CYS A 421 22.27 -6.58 -10.62
C CYS A 421 21.72 -7.96 -10.23
N LEU A 422 22.57 -8.88 -9.76
CA LEU A 422 22.11 -10.17 -9.27
C LEU A 422 21.28 -10.06 -7.98
N ALA A 423 21.61 -9.10 -7.10
CA ALA A 423 20.81 -8.79 -5.91
C ALA A 423 19.39 -8.32 -6.27
N GLN A 424 19.29 -7.40 -7.24
CA GLN A 424 18.02 -6.87 -7.73
C GLN A 424 17.20 -7.95 -8.43
N LEU A 425 17.82 -8.69 -9.36
CA LEU A 425 17.14 -9.82 -10.03
C LEU A 425 16.63 -10.86 -9.03
N SER A 426 17.32 -11.05 -7.90
CA SER A 426 16.87 -11.99 -6.86
C SER A 426 15.61 -11.53 -6.13
N GLN A 427 15.32 -10.22 -6.12
CA GLN A 427 14.07 -9.66 -5.61
C GLN A 427 12.99 -9.69 -6.71
N ASP A 428 13.29 -9.16 -7.90
CA ASP A 428 12.32 -9.03 -9.00
C ASP A 428 11.76 -10.38 -9.50
N PHE A 429 12.57 -11.45 -9.43
CA PHE A 429 12.23 -12.78 -9.96
C PHE A 429 12.18 -13.85 -8.86
N THR A 430 11.88 -13.45 -7.62
CA THR A 430 11.59 -14.41 -6.55
C THR A 430 10.23 -15.10 -6.75
N PRO A 431 10.09 -16.40 -6.44
CA PRO A 431 11.13 -17.36 -6.07
C PRO A 431 11.81 -18.05 -7.28
N GLU A 432 11.38 -17.78 -8.51
CA GLU A 432 11.82 -18.56 -9.68
C GLU A 432 13.33 -18.48 -9.95
N LEU A 433 13.96 -17.35 -9.69
CA LEU A 433 15.40 -17.18 -9.84
C LEU A 433 16.15 -18.12 -8.89
N GLN A 434 15.76 -18.12 -7.62
CA GLN A 434 16.33 -18.95 -6.59
C GLN A 434 16.15 -20.43 -6.93
N MET A 435 14.93 -20.84 -7.33
CA MET A 435 14.67 -22.26 -7.61
C MET A 435 15.32 -22.76 -8.90
N LYS A 436 15.39 -21.94 -9.96
CA LYS A 436 15.79 -22.42 -11.31
C LYS A 436 17.25 -22.18 -11.65
N VAL A 437 17.88 -21.14 -11.10
CA VAL A 437 19.22 -20.69 -11.55
C VAL A 437 20.24 -20.51 -10.42
N HIS A 438 19.92 -20.90 -9.19
CA HIS A 438 20.84 -20.89 -8.04
C HIS A 438 22.22 -21.50 -8.33
N GLY A 439 22.27 -22.59 -9.12
CA GLY A 439 23.50 -23.32 -9.41
C GLY A 439 24.56 -22.51 -10.16
N ALA A 440 24.15 -21.45 -10.87
CA ALA A 440 25.07 -20.50 -11.49
C ALA A 440 25.46 -19.36 -10.53
N ILE A 441 24.48 -18.84 -9.77
CA ILE A 441 24.62 -17.63 -8.95
C ILE A 441 25.41 -17.91 -7.67
N LEU A 442 24.96 -18.87 -6.84
CA LEU A 442 25.53 -19.10 -5.50
C LEU A 442 27.04 -19.36 -5.51
N PRO A 443 27.61 -20.22 -6.37
CA PRO A 443 29.05 -20.43 -6.39
C PRO A 443 29.86 -19.18 -6.77
N ALA A 444 29.31 -18.32 -7.63
CA ALA A 444 29.98 -17.10 -8.07
C ALA A 444 29.95 -16.03 -6.97
N VAL A 445 28.78 -15.79 -6.37
CA VAL A 445 28.58 -14.79 -5.32
C VAL A 445 29.32 -15.17 -4.03
N VAL A 446 29.23 -16.42 -3.59
CA VAL A 446 29.96 -16.88 -2.39
C VAL A 446 31.46 -16.76 -2.57
N ALA A 447 32.00 -16.99 -3.78
CA ALA A 447 33.41 -16.77 -4.05
C ALA A 447 33.79 -15.28 -3.99
N ALA A 448 32.88 -14.37 -4.36
CA ALA A 448 33.10 -12.93 -4.36
C ALA A 448 33.09 -12.30 -2.95
N LEU A 449 32.60 -13.01 -1.91
CA LEU A 449 32.80 -12.60 -0.51
C LEU A 449 34.28 -12.44 -0.13
N ARG A 450 35.18 -13.08 -0.90
CA ARG A 450 36.63 -13.04 -0.70
C ARG A 450 37.34 -12.08 -1.66
N ASP A 451 36.62 -11.15 -2.30
CA ASP A 451 37.24 -10.12 -3.16
C ASP A 451 38.21 -9.25 -2.33
N GLU A 452 39.31 -8.83 -2.95
CA GLU A 452 40.32 -7.99 -2.28
C GLU A 452 39.85 -6.55 -2.07
N VAL A 453 38.85 -6.09 -2.85
CA VAL A 453 38.27 -4.76 -2.72
C VAL A 453 37.11 -4.81 -1.71
N PRO A 454 37.22 -4.11 -0.55
CA PRO A 454 36.20 -4.15 0.51
C PRO A 454 34.78 -3.87 0.01
N ARG A 455 34.61 -2.85 -0.85
CA ARG A 455 33.29 -2.51 -1.42
C ARG A 455 32.70 -3.62 -2.31
N VAL A 456 33.53 -4.34 -3.06
CA VAL A 456 33.05 -5.47 -3.90
C VAL A 456 32.64 -6.64 -3.01
N ALA A 457 33.40 -6.93 -1.95
CA ALA A 457 33.03 -7.96 -0.97
C ALA A 457 31.70 -7.62 -0.27
N THR A 458 31.45 -6.33 0.02
CA THR A 458 30.16 -5.86 0.53
C THR A 458 29.03 -6.04 -0.48
N CYS A 459 29.22 -5.69 -1.77
CA CYS A 459 28.22 -5.98 -2.81
C CYS A 459 27.92 -7.48 -2.92
N ALA A 460 28.93 -8.35 -2.74
CA ALA A 460 28.73 -9.80 -2.75
C ALA A 460 27.91 -10.27 -1.55
N ALA A 461 28.18 -9.70 -0.37
CA ALA A 461 27.39 -9.95 0.82
C ALA A 461 25.95 -9.47 0.63
N SER A 462 25.72 -8.24 0.16
CA SER A 462 24.37 -7.73 -0.13
C SER A 462 23.62 -8.54 -1.19
N CYS A 463 24.32 -9.03 -2.24
CA CYS A 463 23.70 -9.92 -3.21
C CYS A 463 23.26 -11.25 -2.59
N LEU A 464 24.08 -11.83 -1.71
CA LEU A 464 23.74 -13.06 -1.02
C LEU A 464 22.62 -12.86 0.01
N ASP A 465 22.64 -11.72 0.71
CA ASP A 465 21.59 -11.25 1.62
C ASP A 465 20.24 -11.23 0.90
N SER A 466 20.13 -10.42 -0.17
CA SER A 466 18.94 -10.35 -1.01
C SER A 466 18.54 -11.71 -1.60
N PHE A 467 19.50 -12.51 -2.08
CA PHE A 467 19.18 -13.83 -2.64
C PHE A 467 18.49 -14.75 -1.63
N ILE A 468 18.91 -14.71 -0.36
CA ILE A 468 18.37 -15.55 0.72
C ILE A 468 17.09 -14.95 1.30
N ASP A 469 17.04 -13.64 1.50
CA ASP A 469 15.93 -12.94 2.16
C ASP A 469 14.68 -12.84 1.29
N SER A 470 14.84 -12.78 -0.04
CA SER A 470 13.72 -12.66 -0.99
C SER A 470 12.75 -13.85 -1.03
N VAL A 471 13.14 -15.01 -0.48
CA VAL A 471 12.26 -16.19 -0.42
C VAL A 471 11.65 -16.25 0.97
N THR A 472 10.46 -15.66 1.11
CA THR A 472 9.63 -15.72 2.31
C THR A 472 8.65 -16.90 2.21
N GLY A 473 8.41 -17.60 3.32
CA GLY A 473 7.30 -18.53 3.45
C GLY A 473 6.30 -17.97 4.45
N ASP A 474 5.01 -18.05 4.15
CA ASP A 474 3.96 -17.73 5.10
C ASP A 474 3.87 -18.89 6.10
N GLU A 475 4.37 -18.67 7.32
CA GLU A 475 4.34 -19.67 8.40
C GLU A 475 2.91 -19.94 8.92
N GLU A 476 1.89 -19.26 8.40
CA GLU A 476 0.49 -19.40 8.82
C GLU A 476 -0.28 -20.48 8.03
N ASP A 477 0.23 -20.91 6.87
CA ASP A 477 -0.34 -22.02 6.10
C ASP A 477 0.42 -23.32 6.41
N ASP A 478 0.10 -23.92 7.55
CA ASP A 478 0.71 -25.13 8.14
C ASP A 478 0.54 -26.42 7.30
N GLU A 479 0.10 -26.35 6.03
CA GLU A 479 -0.03 -27.51 5.15
C GLU A 479 0.48 -27.16 3.73
N GLU A 480 1.76 -27.48 3.46
CA GLU A 480 2.44 -27.51 2.14
C GLU A 480 3.26 -26.27 1.66
N ASP A 481 4.15 -25.71 2.49
CA ASP A 481 5.26 -24.87 1.97
C ASP A 481 6.41 -25.73 1.39
N ASP A 482 6.09 -26.52 0.35
CA ASP A 482 7.06 -27.34 -0.40
C ASP A 482 8.21 -26.48 -0.99
N GLY A 483 7.96 -25.19 -1.22
CA GLY A 483 8.90 -24.23 -1.78
C GLY A 483 10.05 -23.90 -0.83
N LEU A 484 9.77 -23.44 0.39
CA LEU A 484 10.83 -23.01 1.32
C LEU A 484 11.74 -24.17 1.75
N ASP A 485 11.21 -25.38 1.88
CA ASP A 485 12.00 -26.57 2.18
C ASP A 485 12.90 -27.00 1.00
N GLU A 486 12.44 -26.84 -0.24
CA GLU A 486 13.29 -26.97 -1.43
C GLU A 486 14.41 -25.91 -1.41
N PHE A 487 14.10 -24.65 -1.09
CA PHE A 487 15.09 -23.58 -1.02
C PHE A 487 16.16 -23.82 0.06
N ARG A 488 15.75 -24.25 1.25
CA ARG A 488 16.67 -24.66 2.33
C ARG A 488 17.60 -25.78 1.88
N SER A 489 17.09 -26.73 1.10
CA SER A 489 17.88 -27.82 0.51
C SER A 489 18.91 -27.31 -0.50
N ILE A 490 18.55 -26.29 -1.29
CA ILE A 490 19.47 -25.59 -2.21
C ILE A 490 20.61 -24.89 -1.44
N LEU A 491 20.30 -24.24 -0.32
CA LEU A 491 21.27 -23.50 0.49
C LEU A 491 22.18 -24.39 1.33
N HIS A 492 21.69 -25.55 1.79
CA HIS A 492 22.38 -26.45 2.71
C HIS A 492 23.88 -26.70 2.39
N PRO A 493 24.29 -26.98 1.13
CA PRO A 493 25.71 -27.18 0.78
C PRO A 493 26.61 -25.96 0.99
N TYR A 494 26.04 -24.76 1.09
CA TYR A 494 26.77 -23.49 1.17
C TYR A 494 26.79 -22.91 2.59
N VAL A 495 25.89 -23.33 3.49
CA VAL A 495 25.72 -22.72 4.83
C VAL A 495 27.02 -22.68 5.64
N GLU A 496 27.76 -23.79 5.73
CA GLU A 496 29.04 -23.82 6.46
C GLU A 496 30.05 -22.82 5.89
N LEU A 497 30.12 -22.75 4.55
CA LEU A 497 31.06 -21.89 3.84
C LEU A 497 30.70 -20.41 4.02
N ILE A 498 29.43 -20.06 3.83
CA ILE A 498 28.90 -18.71 4.01
C ILE A 498 29.14 -18.25 5.44
N CYS A 499 28.75 -19.05 6.44
CA CYS A 499 28.98 -18.71 7.85
C CYS A 499 30.47 -18.48 8.14
N GLY A 500 31.34 -19.38 7.65
CA GLY A 500 32.79 -19.28 7.84
C GLY A 500 33.41 -18.04 7.18
N ASP A 501 33.01 -17.71 5.96
CA ASP A 501 33.49 -16.53 5.23
C ASP A 501 32.99 -15.24 5.89
N CYS A 502 31.72 -15.15 6.27
CA CYS A 502 31.16 -13.99 6.98
C CYS A 502 31.85 -13.77 8.34
N VAL A 503 32.09 -14.82 9.13
CA VAL A 503 32.85 -14.71 10.39
C VAL A 503 34.28 -14.21 10.14
N THR A 504 34.91 -14.67 9.05
CA THR A 504 36.24 -14.21 8.65
C THR A 504 36.24 -12.74 8.27
N MET A 505 35.23 -12.28 7.51
CA MET A 505 35.05 -10.88 7.16
C MET A 505 34.88 -10.00 8.41
N ILE A 506 33.97 -10.39 9.32
CA ILE A 506 33.67 -9.64 10.56
C ILE A 506 34.93 -9.43 11.41
N ARG A 507 35.73 -10.50 11.60
CA ARG A 507 36.95 -10.47 12.42
C ARG A 507 38.17 -9.89 11.70
N GLY A 508 38.22 -9.99 10.37
CA GLY A 508 39.40 -9.67 9.57
C GLY A 508 39.46 -8.23 9.04
N THR A 509 38.31 -7.57 8.93
CA THR A 509 38.23 -6.21 8.37
C THR A 509 38.46 -5.12 9.42
N GLU A 510 39.00 -3.98 8.98
CA GLU A 510 39.00 -2.72 9.75
C GLU A 510 37.79 -1.83 9.44
N HIS A 511 37.07 -2.10 8.34
CA HIS A 511 35.96 -1.29 7.86
C HIS A 511 34.61 -1.74 8.43
N HIS A 512 33.85 -0.81 9.03
CA HIS A 512 32.56 -1.11 9.65
C HIS A 512 31.50 -1.58 8.65
N PHE A 513 31.39 -0.95 7.47
CA PHE A 513 30.43 -1.34 6.43
C PHE A 513 30.63 -2.79 5.91
N VAL A 514 31.86 -3.33 6.00
CA VAL A 514 32.13 -4.74 5.65
C VAL A 514 31.58 -5.68 6.74
N ARG A 515 31.73 -5.31 8.02
CA ARG A 515 31.16 -6.08 9.14
C ARG A 515 29.63 -6.09 9.05
N GLU A 516 29.04 -4.93 8.74
CA GLU A 516 27.60 -4.76 8.59
C GLU A 516 27.03 -5.64 7.48
N ALA A 517 27.64 -5.64 6.29
CA ALA A 517 27.19 -6.47 5.19
C ALA A 517 27.31 -7.97 5.50
N ALA A 518 28.40 -8.38 6.16
CA ALA A 518 28.57 -9.78 6.58
C ALA A 518 27.56 -10.20 7.66
N LEU A 519 27.18 -9.29 8.57
CA LEU A 519 26.10 -9.53 9.53
C LEU A 519 24.73 -9.58 8.84
N GLY A 520 24.49 -8.78 7.78
CA GLY A 520 23.29 -8.90 6.94
C GLY A 520 23.09 -10.32 6.44
N VAL A 521 24.09 -10.87 5.75
CA VAL A 521 24.05 -12.27 5.27
C VAL A 521 23.77 -13.27 6.40
N LEU A 522 24.40 -13.10 7.57
CA LEU A 522 24.17 -13.99 8.70
C LEU A 522 22.76 -13.84 9.29
N SER A 523 22.15 -12.66 9.20
CA SER A 523 20.75 -12.40 9.54
C SER A 523 19.83 -13.21 8.64
N SER A 524 19.94 -13.09 7.31
CA SER A 524 19.08 -13.82 6.37
C SER A 524 19.34 -15.33 6.38
N VAL A 525 20.58 -15.77 6.58
CA VAL A 525 20.86 -17.19 6.83
C VAL A 525 20.15 -17.67 8.11
N SER A 526 20.07 -16.85 9.15
CA SER A 526 19.42 -17.20 10.42
C SER A 526 17.91 -17.29 10.32
N SER A 527 17.26 -16.35 9.63
CA SER A 527 15.82 -16.39 9.39
C SER A 527 15.41 -17.57 8.49
N THR A 528 16.14 -17.82 7.39
CA THR A 528 15.74 -18.82 6.39
C THR A 528 16.12 -20.26 6.77
N CYS A 529 17.35 -20.48 7.27
CA CYS A 529 17.88 -21.84 7.47
C CYS A 529 17.49 -22.47 8.82
N LYS A 530 17.01 -21.66 9.79
CA LYS A 530 16.50 -22.09 11.10
C LYS A 530 17.30 -23.25 11.74
N ALA A 531 16.69 -24.42 11.89
CA ALA A 531 17.26 -25.59 12.55
C ALA A 531 18.56 -26.12 11.91
N MET A 532 18.85 -25.81 10.63
CA MET A 532 20.12 -26.16 9.99
C MET A 532 21.32 -25.49 10.67
N LEU A 533 21.10 -24.42 11.45
CA LEU A 533 22.15 -23.70 12.15
C LEU A 533 22.53 -24.28 13.52
N LEU A 534 21.83 -25.32 13.99
CA LEU A 534 22.13 -26.02 15.25
C LEU A 534 23.63 -26.33 15.45
N PRO A 535 24.39 -26.82 14.45
CA PRO A 535 25.81 -27.13 14.61
C PRO A 535 26.70 -25.90 14.82
N TYR A 536 26.25 -24.71 14.39
CA TYR A 536 27.06 -23.49 14.34
C TYR A 536 26.78 -22.52 15.50
N VAL A 537 25.77 -22.77 16.33
CA VAL A 537 25.38 -21.91 17.47
C VAL A 537 26.58 -21.55 18.36
N ASN A 538 27.41 -22.54 18.72
CA ASN A 538 28.58 -22.35 19.58
C ASN A 538 29.72 -21.54 18.91
N ALA A 539 29.72 -21.44 17.58
CA ALA A 539 30.71 -20.68 16.82
C ALA A 539 30.22 -19.25 16.53
N LEU A 540 28.92 -19.08 16.25
CA LEU A 540 28.32 -17.81 15.85
C LEU A 540 28.02 -16.88 17.03
N VAL A 541 27.40 -17.38 18.11
CA VAL A 541 26.98 -16.53 19.24
C VAL A 541 28.14 -15.74 19.85
N PRO A 542 29.35 -16.32 20.08
CA PRO A 542 30.48 -15.56 20.58
C PRO A 542 30.91 -14.41 19.64
N VAL A 543 30.79 -14.59 18.32
CA VAL A 543 31.11 -13.53 17.33
C VAL A 543 30.13 -12.37 17.48
N TYR A 544 28.83 -12.64 17.63
CA TYR A 544 27.83 -11.60 17.85
C TYR A 544 28.06 -10.87 19.17
N GLN A 545 28.37 -11.61 20.25
CA GLN A 545 28.69 -11.02 21.55
C GLN A 545 29.95 -10.15 21.51
N GLU A 546 30.99 -10.56 20.76
CA GLU A 546 32.19 -9.74 20.51
C GLU A 546 31.80 -8.39 19.87
N VAL A 547 30.96 -8.40 18.84
CA VAL A 547 30.48 -7.17 18.17
C VAL A 547 29.59 -6.33 19.11
N MET A 548 28.67 -6.95 19.84
CA MET A 548 27.81 -6.26 20.82
C MET A 548 28.62 -5.59 21.94
N SER A 549 29.81 -6.11 22.25
CA SER A 549 30.72 -5.55 23.26
C SER A 549 31.53 -4.34 22.79
N LEU A 550 31.44 -3.96 21.50
CA LEU A 550 32.10 -2.77 20.98
C LEU A 550 31.62 -1.51 21.73
N PRO A 551 32.47 -0.47 21.84
CA PRO A 551 32.09 0.82 22.42
C PRO A 551 30.86 1.41 21.75
N ASP A 552 30.03 2.14 22.50
CA ASP A 552 28.92 2.91 21.95
C ASP A 552 29.47 4.19 21.28
N THR A 553 29.76 4.12 19.98
CA THR A 553 30.12 5.28 19.15
C THR A 553 29.24 5.30 17.89
N PRO A 554 29.07 6.45 17.21
CA PRO A 554 28.29 6.52 15.97
C PRO A 554 28.76 5.50 14.92
N GLU A 555 30.08 5.28 14.81
CA GLU A 555 30.68 4.40 13.80
C GLU A 555 30.45 2.90 14.06
N THR A 556 30.22 2.51 15.32
CA THR A 556 29.97 1.11 15.71
C THR A 556 28.49 0.80 15.88
N MET A 557 27.64 1.82 15.98
CA MET A 557 26.24 1.68 16.38
C MET A 557 25.46 0.77 15.43
N LYS A 558 25.54 1.02 14.13
CA LYS A 558 24.86 0.22 13.09
C LYS A 558 25.33 -1.23 13.08
N THR A 559 26.64 -1.46 13.22
CA THR A 559 27.20 -2.81 13.35
C THR A 559 26.66 -3.53 14.60
N LYS A 560 26.52 -2.83 15.74
CA LYS A 560 25.95 -3.40 16.97
C LYS A 560 24.48 -3.76 16.82
N CYS A 561 23.69 -2.89 16.18
CA CYS A 561 22.30 -3.16 15.85
C CYS A 561 22.14 -4.44 15.03
N LYS A 562 22.96 -4.62 13.99
CA LYS A 562 22.97 -5.84 13.16
C LYS A 562 23.40 -7.08 13.94
N ALA A 563 24.31 -6.96 14.90
CA ALA A 563 24.67 -8.08 15.77
C ALA A 563 23.53 -8.49 16.73
N ILE A 564 22.73 -7.53 17.21
CA ILE A 564 21.52 -7.80 17.99
C ILE A 564 20.53 -8.62 17.15
N GLU A 565 20.25 -8.17 15.92
CA GLU A 565 19.38 -8.88 14.97
C GLU A 565 19.84 -10.32 14.72
N CYS A 566 21.13 -10.50 14.39
CA CYS A 566 21.70 -11.82 14.14
C CYS A 566 21.55 -12.78 15.32
N VAL A 567 21.87 -12.32 16.54
CA VAL A 567 21.83 -13.20 17.72
C VAL A 567 20.40 -13.57 18.09
N THR A 568 19.43 -12.67 17.93
CA THR A 568 18.02 -12.94 18.25
C THR A 568 17.34 -13.79 17.18
N LEU A 569 17.62 -13.58 15.90
CA LEU A 569 17.12 -14.45 14.82
C LEU A 569 17.69 -15.87 14.93
N LEU A 570 18.99 -16.00 15.23
CA LEU A 570 19.59 -17.31 15.48
C LEU A 570 18.91 -18.02 16.65
N ALA A 571 18.59 -17.29 17.74
CA ALA A 571 17.89 -17.86 18.89
C ALA A 571 16.50 -18.39 18.51
N CYS A 572 15.72 -17.61 17.77
CA CYS A 572 14.42 -18.01 17.22
C CYS A 572 14.57 -19.29 16.37
N GLY A 573 15.44 -19.29 15.36
CA GLY A 573 15.54 -20.38 14.39
C GLY A 573 16.03 -21.72 14.96
N VAL A 574 16.89 -21.72 15.99
CA VAL A 574 17.41 -22.97 16.61
C VAL A 574 16.60 -23.43 17.82
N GLY A 575 15.74 -22.56 18.35
CA GLY A 575 14.86 -22.84 19.47
C GLY A 575 15.52 -22.91 20.84
N ARG A 576 14.66 -22.99 21.85
CA ARG A 576 14.98 -22.90 23.28
C ARG A 576 16.15 -23.78 23.74
N ASP A 577 16.12 -25.07 23.41
CA ASP A 577 17.01 -26.05 24.02
C ASP A 577 18.46 -25.86 23.55
N ALA A 578 18.66 -25.52 22.28
CA ALA A 578 19.99 -25.27 21.72
C ALA A 578 20.55 -23.91 22.16
N PHE A 579 19.69 -22.91 22.37
CA PHE A 579 20.10 -21.57 22.76
C PHE A 579 20.20 -21.35 24.29
N ALA A 580 19.79 -22.33 25.09
CA ALA A 580 19.63 -22.20 26.55
C ALA A 580 20.86 -21.64 27.30
N GLN A 581 22.07 -21.96 26.87
CA GLN A 581 23.30 -21.48 27.51
C GLN A 581 23.56 -19.97 27.33
N TYR A 582 22.96 -19.35 26.31
CA TYR A 582 23.15 -17.94 25.95
C TYR A 582 21.93 -17.07 26.23
N ALA A 583 20.74 -17.70 26.31
CA ALA A 583 19.46 -17.02 26.48
C ALA A 583 19.46 -15.96 27.58
N HIS A 584 19.99 -16.30 28.76
CA HIS A 584 19.99 -15.39 29.90
C HIS A 584 20.84 -14.13 29.66
N ASP A 585 22.02 -14.28 29.06
CA ASP A 585 22.95 -13.18 28.79
C ASP A 585 22.37 -12.24 27.73
N VAL A 586 21.77 -12.78 26.67
CA VAL A 586 21.13 -12.00 25.60
C VAL A 586 19.91 -11.25 26.14
N CYS A 587 18.99 -11.92 26.85
CA CYS A 587 17.82 -11.24 27.44
C CYS A 587 18.22 -10.15 28.44
N ASN A 588 19.27 -10.37 29.23
CA ASN A 588 19.77 -9.35 30.16
C ASN A 588 20.38 -8.16 29.43
N TYR A 589 21.08 -8.38 28.32
CA TYR A 589 21.62 -7.31 27.48
C TYR A 589 20.49 -6.45 26.90
N LEU A 590 19.47 -7.05 26.27
CA LEU A 590 18.31 -6.32 25.74
C LEU A 590 17.57 -5.56 26.86
N LYS A 591 17.38 -6.20 28.01
CA LYS A 591 16.75 -5.57 29.18
C LYS A 591 17.55 -4.37 29.70
N GLN A 592 18.89 -4.46 29.71
CA GLN A 592 19.75 -3.35 30.12
C GLN A 592 19.66 -2.17 29.16
N LEU A 593 19.59 -2.43 27.86
CA LEU A 593 19.35 -1.37 26.87
C LEU A 593 18.01 -0.68 27.12
N CYS A 594 16.93 -1.45 27.30
CA CYS A 594 15.61 -0.89 27.66
C CYS A 594 15.67 -0.03 28.94
N ALA A 595 16.35 -0.50 29.99
CA ALA A 595 16.50 0.23 31.25
C ALA A 595 17.41 1.46 31.15
N GLY A 596 18.28 1.52 30.13
CA GLY A 596 19.16 2.64 29.84
C GLY A 596 18.44 3.87 29.27
N GLY A 597 17.16 3.73 28.89
CA GLY A 597 16.36 4.81 28.33
C GLY A 597 16.54 4.95 26.83
N LEU A 598 16.24 3.89 26.08
CA LEU A 598 16.10 3.95 24.62
C LEU A 598 15.07 5.01 24.25
N THR A 599 15.49 6.01 23.47
CA THR A 599 14.63 7.04 22.89
C THR A 599 14.31 6.68 21.44
N ASN A 600 13.32 7.34 20.86
CA ASN A 600 12.97 7.13 19.45
C ASN A 600 14.15 7.45 18.51
N ASP A 601 14.97 8.45 18.88
CA ASP A 601 16.17 8.83 18.12
C ASP A 601 17.35 7.84 18.28
N ASP A 602 17.24 6.82 19.15
CA ASP A 602 18.29 5.82 19.31
C ASP A 602 18.11 4.71 18.26
N PRO A 603 19.07 4.53 17.32
CA PRO A 603 18.95 3.54 16.25
C PRO A 603 18.86 2.11 16.76
N ARG A 604 19.23 1.83 18.03
CA ARG A 604 19.09 0.51 18.65
C ARG A 604 17.65 0.17 19.01
N THR A 605 16.78 1.17 19.20
CA THR A 605 15.40 0.98 19.66
C THR A 605 14.69 -0.04 18.79
N ARG A 606 14.72 0.15 17.47
CA ARG A 606 14.03 -0.73 16.51
C ARG A 606 14.53 -2.18 16.57
N PHE A 607 15.85 -2.36 16.60
CA PHE A 607 16.48 -3.68 16.68
C PHE A 607 16.23 -4.39 18.01
N VAL A 608 16.21 -3.65 19.12
CA VAL A 608 15.89 -4.21 20.44
C VAL A 608 14.42 -4.64 20.51
N MET A 609 13.49 -3.84 19.97
CA MET A 609 12.07 -4.20 19.95
C MET A 609 11.82 -5.44 19.10
N ARG A 610 12.36 -5.50 17.87
CA ARG A 610 12.29 -6.69 17.01
C ARG A 610 12.98 -7.90 17.64
N GLY A 611 14.11 -7.68 18.31
CA GLY A 611 14.83 -8.72 19.03
C GLY A 611 14.00 -9.36 20.15
N TRP A 612 13.12 -8.61 20.81
CA TRP A 612 12.21 -9.18 21.80
C TRP A 612 11.16 -10.10 21.19
N THR A 613 10.69 -9.87 19.96
CA THR A 613 9.84 -10.83 19.24
C THR A 613 10.54 -12.18 19.14
N CYS A 614 11.74 -12.22 18.57
CA CYS A 614 12.48 -13.47 18.38
C CYS A 614 12.82 -14.18 19.70
N MET A 615 13.12 -13.41 20.76
CA MET A 615 13.39 -13.99 22.07
C MET A 615 12.14 -14.55 22.74
N VAL A 616 10.97 -13.93 22.53
CA VAL A 616 9.68 -14.46 22.99
C VAL A 616 9.34 -15.74 22.24
N GLU A 617 9.51 -15.76 20.92
CA GLU A 617 9.30 -16.95 20.09
C GLU A 617 10.23 -18.10 20.52
N CYS A 618 11.52 -17.82 20.71
CA CYS A 618 12.51 -18.81 21.14
C CYS A 618 12.19 -19.40 22.52
N LEU A 619 11.89 -18.54 23.50
CA LEU A 619 11.80 -18.93 24.92
C LEU A 619 10.39 -19.33 25.35
N LYS A 620 9.36 -18.89 24.61
CA LYS A 620 7.94 -19.02 24.92
C LYS A 620 7.68 -18.63 26.38
N ASP A 621 7.17 -19.56 27.19
CA ASP A 621 6.82 -19.36 28.59
C ASP A 621 7.98 -18.83 29.47
N GLN A 622 9.24 -19.09 29.10
CA GLN A 622 10.40 -18.61 29.86
C GLN A 622 10.72 -17.12 29.63
N ALA A 623 10.07 -16.45 28.67
CA ALA A 623 10.22 -15.01 28.45
C ALA A 623 9.46 -14.16 29.49
N GLN A 624 8.50 -14.74 30.21
CA GLN A 624 7.63 -14.02 31.16
C GLN A 624 8.37 -13.08 32.16
N PRO A 625 9.52 -13.46 32.75
CA PRO A 625 10.24 -12.58 33.69
C PRO A 625 10.75 -11.26 33.09
N TYR A 626 10.78 -11.15 31.76
CA TYR A 626 11.29 -9.98 31.04
C TYR A 626 10.16 -9.05 30.55
N LEU A 627 8.94 -9.57 30.39
CA LEU A 627 7.78 -8.84 29.82
C LEU A 627 7.44 -7.56 30.59
N SER A 628 7.62 -7.55 31.92
CA SER A 628 7.37 -6.36 32.75
C SER A 628 8.29 -5.17 32.44
N THR A 629 9.36 -5.39 31.65
CA THR A 629 10.27 -4.32 31.21
C THR A 629 9.93 -3.85 29.80
N VAL A 630 9.64 -4.77 28.88
CA VAL A 630 9.47 -4.47 27.46
C VAL A 630 8.04 -4.02 27.10
N ILE A 631 7.00 -4.68 27.64
CA ILE A 631 5.59 -4.37 27.29
C ILE A 631 5.24 -2.89 27.57
N PRO A 632 5.63 -2.28 28.71
CA PRO A 632 5.34 -0.86 28.94
C PRO A 632 5.97 0.09 27.90
N ILE A 633 7.13 -0.27 27.33
CA ILE A 633 7.80 0.54 26.31
C ILE A 633 7.04 0.43 24.99
N LEU A 634 6.69 -0.79 24.58
CA LEU A 634 5.91 -1.05 23.36
C LEU A 634 4.53 -0.37 23.43
N LEU A 635 3.84 -0.45 24.57
CA LEU A 635 2.55 0.22 24.77
C LEU A 635 2.66 1.74 24.67
N ASN A 636 3.77 2.34 25.13
CA ASN A 636 4.03 3.77 24.98
C ASN A 636 4.19 4.13 23.49
N MET A 637 5.04 3.39 22.76
CA MET A 637 5.24 3.56 21.31
C MET A 637 3.92 3.42 20.53
N MET A 638 3.13 2.38 20.82
CA MET A 638 1.81 2.18 20.22
C MET A 638 0.81 3.32 20.50
N SER A 639 0.94 3.99 21.65
CA SER A 639 0.01 5.02 22.10
C SER A 639 0.49 6.44 21.79
N MET A 640 1.59 6.60 21.03
CA MET A 640 2.12 7.91 20.67
C MET A 640 1.11 8.71 19.82
N GLU A 641 0.97 10.00 20.11
CA GLU A 641 0.24 10.93 19.24
C GLU A 641 1.18 11.35 18.11
N CYS A 642 1.06 10.68 16.96
CA CYS A 642 1.93 10.89 15.79
C CYS A 642 1.16 10.72 14.47
N ASP A 643 -0.17 10.81 14.51
CA ASP A 643 -0.99 10.85 13.30
C ASP A 643 -0.84 12.24 12.62
N MET A 644 -1.58 12.50 11.55
CA MET A 644 -1.54 13.79 10.85
C MET A 644 -1.92 14.97 11.76
N GLU A 645 -0.95 15.85 12.05
CA GLU A 645 -1.20 17.08 12.80
C GLU A 645 -1.51 18.25 11.87
N VAL A 646 -2.73 18.78 11.94
CA VAL A 646 -3.16 19.92 11.13
C VAL A 646 -3.13 21.22 11.95
N ALA A 647 -2.12 22.06 11.72
CA ALA A 647 -1.94 23.34 12.40
C ALA A 647 -2.22 24.56 11.50
N ASN A 648 -2.55 25.69 12.14
CA ASN A 648 -2.55 27.01 11.47
C ASN A 648 -1.12 27.57 11.50
N VAL A 649 -0.69 28.24 10.43
CA VAL A 649 0.64 28.89 10.37
C VAL A 649 0.67 30.17 11.23
N GLY A 650 1.61 30.26 12.19
CA GLY A 650 1.88 31.44 13.00
C GLY A 650 2.84 32.44 12.34
N ILE A 651 3.19 33.51 13.06
CA ILE A 651 4.24 34.45 12.64
C ILE A 651 5.54 34.09 13.36
N GLY A 652 6.54 33.71 12.56
CA GLY A 652 7.79 33.09 13.03
C GLY A 652 8.01 31.67 12.48
N ASP A 653 6.96 31.01 11.96
CA ASP A 653 7.02 29.64 11.42
C ASP A 653 7.36 29.58 9.91
N GLU A 654 7.90 30.66 9.34
CA GLU A 654 8.21 30.75 7.90
C GLU A 654 9.71 30.53 7.67
N ASP A 655 10.02 29.45 6.95
CA ASP A 655 11.29 29.15 6.25
C ASP A 655 12.42 28.45 7.04
N ASP A 656 12.07 27.46 7.87
CA ASP A 656 13.03 26.50 8.47
C ASP A 656 12.72 25.06 7.98
N ASP A 657 12.47 24.84 6.68
CA ASP A 657 12.40 23.48 6.13
C ASP A 657 13.78 22.78 6.23
N ASP A 658 14.88 23.56 6.23
CA ASP A 658 16.25 23.08 6.38
C ASP A 658 16.60 22.60 7.81
N ASP A 659 15.76 22.87 8.82
CA ASP A 659 15.99 22.53 10.25
C ASP A 659 14.93 21.53 10.80
N LEU A 660 14.19 20.86 9.93
CA LEU A 660 13.25 19.80 10.35
C LEU A 660 14.01 18.59 10.90
N PRO A 661 13.58 18.02 12.06
CA PRO A 661 14.14 16.76 12.52
C PRO A 661 13.92 15.66 11.47
N ASP A 662 14.87 14.73 11.36
CA ASP A 662 14.78 13.58 10.46
C ASP A 662 13.45 12.82 10.63
N GLY A 663 12.82 12.49 9.51
CA GLY A 663 11.53 11.80 9.47
C GLY A 663 10.32 12.65 9.85
N VAL A 664 10.43 13.98 9.78
CA VAL A 664 9.30 14.91 9.91
C VAL A 664 9.06 15.63 8.59
N GLU A 665 7.93 15.35 7.96
CA GLU A 665 7.50 16.04 6.75
C GLU A 665 6.46 17.10 7.10
N LYS A 666 6.68 18.33 6.63
CA LYS A 666 5.68 19.40 6.72
C LYS A 666 5.16 19.73 5.34
N MET A 667 3.90 19.40 5.10
CA MET A 667 3.22 19.77 3.87
C MET A 667 2.38 21.02 4.13
N ARG A 668 2.74 22.12 3.47
CA ARG A 668 1.98 23.37 3.54
C ARG A 668 0.90 23.38 2.48
N PHE A 669 -0.35 23.22 2.89
CA PHE A 669 -1.50 23.38 2.02
C PHE A 669 -2.04 24.79 2.15
N VAL A 670 -2.02 25.53 1.04
CA VAL A 670 -2.85 26.72 0.91
C VAL A 670 -4.25 26.23 0.58
N ILE A 671 -5.11 26.09 1.59
CA ILE A 671 -6.50 25.72 1.35
C ILE A 671 -7.28 27.00 1.04
N PRO A 672 -7.77 27.15 -0.20
CA PRO A 672 -8.72 28.18 -0.56
C PRO A 672 -9.71 28.63 0.51
N GLY A 673 -9.42 29.77 1.13
CA GLY A 673 -10.33 30.43 2.06
C GLY A 673 -10.54 29.73 3.42
N VAL A 674 -9.76 28.69 3.69
CA VAL A 674 -9.56 28.14 5.05
C VAL A 674 -8.23 28.64 5.63
N GLY A 675 -7.31 29.05 4.77
CA GLY A 675 -6.00 29.60 5.12
C GLY A 675 -4.85 28.64 4.79
N GLU A 676 -3.65 29.03 5.19
CA GLU A 676 -2.49 28.15 5.14
C GLU A 676 -2.56 27.16 6.30
N ARG A 677 -2.57 25.88 5.97
CA ARG A 677 -2.45 24.77 6.90
C ARG A 677 -1.11 24.11 6.71
N VAL A 678 -0.51 23.70 7.81
CA VAL A 678 0.63 22.80 7.78
C VAL A 678 0.12 21.46 8.30
N VAL A 679 0.24 20.45 7.45
CA VAL A 679 0.10 19.06 7.86
C VAL A 679 1.50 18.60 8.23
N THR A 680 1.70 18.25 9.49
CA THR A 680 2.96 17.66 9.95
C THR A 680 2.76 16.16 10.06
N ILE A 681 3.60 15.39 9.37
CA ILE A 681 3.63 13.94 9.42
C ILE A 681 4.97 13.54 10.02
N HIS A 682 4.92 12.82 11.13
CA HIS A 682 6.11 12.32 11.81
C HIS A 682 6.41 10.88 11.35
N THR A 683 6.83 10.70 10.10
CA THR A 683 7.09 9.40 9.45
C THR A 683 7.91 8.46 10.35
N SER A 684 8.97 8.95 11.00
CA SER A 684 9.80 8.14 11.91
C SER A 684 9.01 7.61 13.13
N LEU A 685 8.13 8.43 13.70
CA LEU A 685 7.27 8.04 14.83
C LEU A 685 6.15 7.08 14.39
N ILE A 686 5.66 7.23 13.16
CA ILE A 686 4.68 6.32 12.57
C ILE A 686 5.30 4.93 12.39
N GLU A 687 6.51 4.85 11.84
CA GLU A 687 7.27 3.60 11.74
C GLU A 687 7.52 2.94 13.10
N ASP A 688 7.85 3.72 14.12
CA ASP A 688 8.05 3.20 15.48
C ASP A 688 6.75 2.65 16.08
N LYS A 689 5.61 3.33 15.84
CA LYS A 689 4.29 2.84 16.27
C LYS A 689 3.94 1.53 15.56
N GLU A 690 4.14 1.46 14.24
CA GLU A 690 3.89 0.26 13.45
C GLU A 690 4.74 -0.91 13.96
N LEU A 691 6.06 -0.70 14.13
CA LEU A 691 6.97 -1.69 14.69
C LEU A 691 6.48 -2.21 16.04
N ALA A 692 6.10 -1.32 16.96
CA ALA A 692 5.62 -1.73 18.29
C ALA A 692 4.33 -2.56 18.21
N SER A 693 3.47 -2.26 17.23
CA SER A 693 2.22 -2.96 16.98
C SER A 693 2.49 -4.38 16.46
N ASN A 694 3.38 -4.50 15.47
CA ASN A 694 3.84 -5.78 14.93
C ASN A 694 4.51 -6.65 15.99
N VAL A 695 5.37 -6.06 16.84
CA VAL A 695 6.02 -6.78 17.95
C VAL A 695 5.00 -7.30 18.96
N ILE A 696 4.04 -6.48 19.39
CA ILE A 696 3.01 -6.93 20.34
C ILE A 696 2.11 -8.00 19.71
N PHE A 697 1.71 -7.84 18.45
CA PHE A 697 0.91 -8.83 17.75
C PHE A 697 1.63 -10.17 17.63
N ALA A 698 2.91 -10.19 17.27
CA ALA A 698 3.72 -11.40 17.25
C ALA A 698 3.84 -12.05 18.64
N MET A 699 4.05 -11.25 19.71
CA MET A 699 4.06 -11.77 21.08
C MET A 699 2.70 -12.36 21.50
N LEU A 700 1.57 -11.81 21.01
CA LEU A 700 0.24 -12.38 21.21
C LEU A 700 0.10 -13.73 20.55
N LYS A 701 0.53 -13.88 19.29
CA LYS A 701 0.55 -15.16 18.58
C LYS A 701 1.42 -16.21 19.29
N ASP A 702 2.58 -15.81 19.79
CA ASP A 702 3.54 -16.72 20.42
C ASP A 702 3.21 -17.16 21.85
N LEU A 703 2.71 -16.24 22.68
CA LEU A 703 2.45 -16.48 24.10
C LEU A 703 0.97 -16.74 24.40
N GLY A 704 0.06 -16.26 23.54
CA GLY A 704 -1.38 -16.32 23.73
C GLY A 704 -1.79 -15.88 25.14
N VAL A 705 -2.43 -16.80 25.87
CA VAL A 705 -2.85 -16.63 27.27
C VAL A 705 -1.73 -16.23 28.24
N GLY A 706 -0.46 -16.45 27.89
CA GLY A 706 0.70 -15.99 28.66
C GLY A 706 0.81 -14.47 28.79
N LEU A 707 0.19 -13.70 27.88
CA LEU A 707 0.09 -12.24 27.91
C LEU A 707 -1.16 -11.71 28.63
N ALA A 708 -1.99 -12.58 29.22
CA ALA A 708 -3.23 -12.18 29.90
C ALA A 708 -3.10 -10.99 30.87
N PRO A 709 -2.00 -10.80 31.63
CA PRO A 709 -1.83 -9.63 32.49
C PRO A 709 -1.85 -8.27 31.76
N TYR A 710 -1.58 -8.26 30.46
CA TYR A 710 -1.44 -7.06 29.63
C TYR A 710 -2.57 -6.85 28.61
N PHE A 711 -3.47 -7.84 28.44
CA PHE A 711 -4.53 -7.80 27.43
C PHE A 711 -5.37 -6.51 27.47
N ARG A 712 -5.69 -6.02 28.67
CA ARG A 712 -6.47 -4.78 28.80
C ARG A 712 -5.73 -3.57 28.24
N ASP A 713 -4.44 -3.44 28.53
CA ASP A 713 -3.66 -2.28 28.10
C ASP A 713 -3.37 -2.35 26.60
N ILE A 714 -3.06 -3.55 26.08
CA ILE A 714 -2.89 -3.81 24.65
C ILE A 714 -4.19 -3.51 23.89
N ALA A 715 -5.33 -4.03 24.37
CA ALA A 715 -6.62 -3.80 23.72
C ALA A 715 -7.00 -2.31 23.68
N ASN A 716 -6.71 -1.54 24.73
CA ASN A 716 -6.97 -0.10 24.72
C ASN A 716 -6.10 0.64 23.68
N ALA A 717 -4.82 0.27 23.56
CA ALA A 717 -3.92 0.82 22.55
C ALA A 717 -4.40 0.45 21.13
N ALA A 718 -4.73 -0.82 20.91
CA ALA A 718 -5.23 -1.34 19.64
C ALA A 718 -6.55 -0.67 19.18
N ILE A 719 -7.49 -0.42 20.10
CA ILE A 719 -8.71 0.35 19.80
C ILE A 719 -8.37 1.78 19.33
N GLY A 720 -7.35 2.40 19.92
CA GLY A 720 -6.89 3.74 19.52
C GLY A 720 -6.30 3.79 18.10
N GLN A 721 -5.80 2.66 17.60
CA GLN A 721 -5.19 2.54 16.27
C GLN A 721 -6.20 2.41 15.14
N LEU A 722 -7.45 1.97 15.41
CA LEU A 722 -8.48 1.76 14.39
C LEU A 722 -8.84 3.03 13.60
N ALA A 723 -8.60 4.21 14.15
CA ALA A 723 -8.87 5.50 13.52
C ALA A 723 -7.62 6.20 12.96
N PHE A 724 -6.47 5.51 12.92
CA PHE A 724 -5.20 6.10 12.51
C PHE A 724 -5.18 6.35 10.99
N ALA A 725 -5.06 7.61 10.59
CA ALA A 725 -5.28 8.00 9.20
C ALA A 725 -4.04 7.83 8.31
N ALA A 726 -2.84 8.11 8.84
CA ALA A 726 -1.63 8.21 8.02
C ALA A 726 -1.10 6.89 7.44
N ARG A 727 -1.36 5.72 8.06
CA ARG A 727 -0.86 4.42 7.58
C ARG A 727 -1.87 3.29 7.83
N PRO A 728 -2.26 2.50 6.81
CA PRO A 728 -3.24 1.43 6.94
C PRO A 728 -2.79 0.25 7.80
N ASP A 729 -1.51 -0.13 7.74
CA ASP A 729 -0.94 -1.28 8.47
C ASP A 729 -1.13 -1.18 10.01
N ILE A 730 -1.19 0.05 10.53
CA ILE A 730 -1.47 0.33 11.95
C ILE A 730 -2.93 0.01 12.29
N ARG A 731 -3.88 0.34 11.39
CA ARG A 731 -5.30 0.01 11.58
C ARG A 731 -5.51 -1.50 11.50
N GLU A 732 -4.83 -2.14 10.54
CA GLU A 732 -4.83 -3.60 10.38
C GLU A 732 -4.31 -4.31 11.63
N SER A 733 -3.10 -3.93 12.10
CA SER A 733 -2.51 -4.45 13.34
C SER A 733 -3.44 -4.27 14.54
N GLY A 734 -4.06 -3.09 14.66
CA GLY A 734 -5.04 -2.78 15.69
C GLY A 734 -6.21 -3.77 15.71
N ALA A 735 -6.81 -4.04 14.55
CA ALA A 735 -7.91 -5.00 14.43
C ALA A 735 -7.44 -6.45 14.70
N SER A 736 -6.29 -6.86 14.16
CA SER A 736 -5.70 -8.19 14.36
C SER A 736 -5.38 -8.50 15.83
N MET A 737 -4.84 -7.53 16.57
CA MET A 737 -4.58 -7.71 18.01
C MET A 737 -5.88 -7.88 18.81
N LEU A 738 -6.95 -7.16 18.46
CA LEU A 738 -8.24 -7.32 19.11
C LEU A 738 -8.83 -8.70 18.84
N ASP A 739 -8.72 -9.19 17.59
CA ASP A 739 -9.14 -10.53 17.20
C ASP A 739 -8.41 -11.61 18.01
N GLU A 740 -7.08 -11.53 18.10
CA GLU A 740 -6.26 -12.53 18.80
C GLU A 740 -6.49 -12.50 20.32
N ILE A 741 -6.69 -11.32 20.92
CA ILE A 741 -7.03 -11.21 22.35
C ILE A 741 -8.41 -11.81 22.62
N LEU A 742 -9.40 -11.57 21.76
CA LEU A 742 -10.73 -12.17 21.88
C LEU A 742 -10.65 -13.70 21.82
N LYS A 743 -9.88 -14.25 20.87
CA LYS A 743 -9.60 -15.69 20.76
C LYS A 743 -8.97 -16.24 22.04
N CYS A 744 -7.96 -15.57 22.59
CA CYS A 744 -7.35 -15.96 23.86
C CYS A 744 -8.36 -15.98 25.02
N TYR A 745 -9.26 -15.00 25.10
CA TYR A 745 -10.30 -15.00 26.14
C TYR A 745 -11.33 -16.12 25.95
N GLU A 746 -11.66 -16.50 24.71
CA GLU A 746 -12.52 -17.66 24.41
C GLU A 746 -11.89 -18.96 24.91
N GLU A 747 -10.61 -19.17 24.63
CA GLU A 747 -9.84 -20.33 25.11
C GLU A 747 -9.82 -20.40 26.63
N MET A 748 -9.65 -19.25 27.28
CA MET A 748 -9.70 -19.11 28.75
C MET A 748 -11.11 -19.23 29.32
N LYS A 749 -12.15 -19.12 28.48
CA LYS A 749 -13.57 -18.99 28.88
C LYS A 749 -13.79 -17.83 29.85
N ASP A 750 -13.09 -16.73 29.63
CA ASP A 750 -13.18 -15.52 30.45
C ASP A 750 -14.34 -14.62 29.97
N SER A 751 -15.15 -14.14 30.92
CA SER A 751 -16.19 -13.14 30.66
C SER A 751 -15.65 -11.80 30.14
N ALA A 752 -14.36 -11.52 30.31
CA ALA A 752 -13.70 -10.34 29.76
C ALA A 752 -13.81 -10.25 28.23
N ALA A 753 -13.96 -11.37 27.52
CA ALA A 753 -14.25 -11.39 26.07
C ALA A 753 -15.46 -10.51 25.71
N GLN A 754 -16.52 -10.60 26.52
CA GLN A 754 -17.76 -9.84 26.29
C GLN A 754 -17.54 -8.35 26.48
N GLN A 755 -16.77 -7.96 27.50
CA GLN A 755 -16.47 -6.55 27.77
C GLN A 755 -15.59 -5.95 26.66
N LEU A 756 -14.64 -6.73 26.13
CA LEU A 756 -13.82 -6.30 25.00
C LEU A 756 -14.68 -6.15 23.74
N ALA A 757 -15.53 -7.13 23.42
CA ALA A 757 -16.46 -7.04 22.29
C ALA A 757 -17.38 -5.81 22.39
N GLU A 758 -17.90 -5.50 23.59
CA GLU A 758 -18.71 -4.29 23.85
C GLU A 758 -17.94 -2.99 23.58
N ALA A 759 -16.64 -2.95 23.89
CA ALA A 759 -15.80 -1.78 23.66
C ALA A 759 -15.35 -1.64 22.20
N SER A 760 -15.03 -2.76 21.54
CA SER A 760 -14.45 -2.78 20.19
C SER A 760 -15.49 -2.60 19.09
N LEU A 761 -16.66 -3.24 19.19
CA LEU A 761 -17.64 -3.27 18.09
C LEU A 761 -18.03 -1.86 17.59
N PRO A 762 -18.35 -0.86 18.45
CA PRO A 762 -18.69 0.47 17.97
C PRO A 762 -17.54 1.16 17.21
N LYS A 763 -16.30 0.92 17.64
CA LYS A 763 -15.10 1.52 17.03
C LYS A 763 -14.75 0.86 15.70
N LEU A 764 -14.90 -0.45 15.60
CA LEU A 764 -14.77 -1.18 14.34
C LEU A 764 -15.85 -0.74 13.31
N MET A 765 -17.08 -0.51 13.75
CA MET A 765 -18.16 0.00 12.87
C MET A 765 -17.94 1.44 12.40
N GLU A 766 -17.30 2.27 13.23
CA GLU A 766 -16.89 3.62 12.86
C GLU A 766 -15.79 3.55 11.80
N ALA A 767 -14.71 2.81 12.08
CA ALA A 767 -13.56 2.65 11.20
C ALA A 767 -13.92 2.02 9.84
N LEU A 768 -14.66 0.90 9.83
CA LEU A 768 -15.14 0.25 8.59
C LEU A 768 -15.98 1.20 7.71
N GLY A 769 -16.62 2.18 8.33
CA GLY A 769 -17.44 3.15 7.63
C GLY A 769 -16.68 4.13 6.74
N ASP A 770 -15.41 4.38 7.08
CA ASP A 770 -14.54 5.36 6.42
C ASP A 770 -13.32 4.68 5.76
N GLU A 771 -13.21 3.35 5.85
CA GLU A 771 -12.08 2.57 5.32
C GLU A 771 -12.11 2.48 3.80
N SER A 772 -10.94 2.65 3.17
CA SER A 772 -10.73 2.52 1.73
C SER A 772 -9.85 1.32 1.37
N GLU A 773 -9.03 0.84 2.29
CA GLU A 773 -8.10 -0.25 2.05
C GLU A 773 -8.76 -1.61 2.24
N ASN A 774 -8.75 -2.42 1.18
CA ASN A 774 -9.36 -3.74 1.12
C ASN A 774 -8.84 -4.69 2.22
N SER A 775 -7.52 -4.80 2.38
CA SER A 775 -6.90 -5.65 3.41
C SER A 775 -7.33 -5.28 4.83
N VAL A 776 -7.40 -3.98 5.14
CA VAL A 776 -7.84 -3.48 6.44
C VAL A 776 -9.32 -3.80 6.68
N MET A 777 -10.17 -3.64 5.65
CA MET A 777 -11.58 -4.03 5.75
C MET A 777 -11.73 -5.51 6.12
N GLU A 778 -10.95 -6.40 5.49
CA GLU A 778 -11.03 -7.84 5.73
C GLU A 778 -10.75 -8.20 7.20
N VAL A 779 -9.67 -7.67 7.77
CA VAL A 779 -9.32 -7.89 9.18
C VAL A 779 -10.36 -7.27 10.13
N MET A 780 -10.87 -6.08 9.81
CA MET A 780 -11.95 -5.47 10.60
C MET A 780 -13.22 -6.35 10.58
N LEU A 781 -13.62 -6.84 9.41
CA LEU A 781 -14.79 -7.73 9.24
C LEU A 781 -14.62 -9.01 10.05
N GLN A 782 -13.44 -9.64 10.02
CA GLN A 782 -13.12 -10.79 10.86
C GLN A 782 -13.28 -10.47 12.36
N CYS A 783 -12.67 -9.37 12.82
CA CYS A 783 -12.74 -8.97 14.23
C CYS A 783 -14.19 -8.63 14.67
N ILE A 784 -15.01 -8.06 13.77
CA ILE A 784 -16.44 -7.83 14.00
C ILE A 784 -17.17 -9.16 14.17
N GLY A 785 -16.91 -10.14 13.29
CA GLY A 785 -17.46 -11.48 13.36
C GLY A 785 -17.12 -12.17 14.68
N ARG A 786 -15.88 -12.03 15.15
CA ARG A 786 -15.45 -12.56 16.45
C ARG A 786 -16.12 -11.84 17.62
N CYS A 787 -16.20 -10.51 17.61
CA CYS A 787 -16.92 -9.74 18.64
C CYS A 787 -18.37 -10.26 18.84
N VAL A 788 -19.07 -10.51 17.74
CA VAL A 788 -20.46 -11.02 17.79
C VAL A 788 -20.50 -12.48 18.23
N SER A 789 -19.56 -13.31 17.79
CA SER A 789 -19.51 -14.72 18.18
C SER A 789 -19.25 -14.92 19.67
N VAL A 790 -18.36 -14.12 20.28
CA VAL A 790 -18.10 -14.19 21.74
C VAL A 790 -19.20 -13.56 22.59
N HIS A 791 -19.90 -12.56 22.05
CA HIS A 791 -20.96 -11.86 22.74
C HIS A 791 -22.22 -11.66 21.87
N PRO A 792 -22.97 -12.72 21.53
CA PRO A 792 -24.13 -12.60 20.64
C PRO A 792 -25.21 -11.62 21.11
N ALA A 793 -25.30 -11.40 22.42
CA ALA A 793 -26.26 -10.46 23.01
C ALA A 793 -25.96 -8.98 22.68
N ILE A 794 -24.75 -8.67 22.19
CA ILE A 794 -24.39 -7.32 21.71
C ILE A 794 -25.23 -6.89 20.52
N MET A 795 -25.79 -7.84 19.76
CA MET A 795 -26.65 -7.60 18.61
C MET A 795 -28.06 -7.17 19.06
N SER A 796 -28.14 -5.98 19.65
CA SER A 796 -29.41 -5.30 19.88
C SER A 796 -30.03 -4.87 18.54
N PRO A 797 -31.34 -4.59 18.44
CA PRO A 797 -31.94 -4.09 17.20
C PRO A 797 -31.25 -2.84 16.63
N ALA A 798 -30.69 -1.99 17.49
CA ALA A 798 -29.93 -0.81 17.08
C ALA A 798 -28.56 -1.19 16.48
N ASN A 799 -27.81 -2.07 17.16
CA ASN A 799 -26.51 -2.54 16.66
C ASN A 799 -26.66 -3.37 15.39
N THR A 800 -27.70 -4.21 15.30
CA THR A 800 -28.04 -4.93 14.07
C THR A 800 -28.32 -3.98 12.91
N ALA A 801 -29.11 -2.92 13.14
CA ALA A 801 -29.38 -1.94 12.09
C ALA A 801 -28.09 -1.27 11.61
N LEU A 802 -27.23 -0.86 12.54
CA LEU A 802 -25.93 -0.25 12.24
C LEU A 802 -25.00 -1.17 11.46
N VAL A 803 -24.82 -2.43 11.91
CA VAL A 803 -24.00 -3.44 11.22
C VAL A 803 -24.53 -3.67 9.82
N CYS A 804 -25.85 -3.86 9.65
CA CYS A 804 -26.45 -4.03 8.33
C CYS A 804 -26.31 -2.78 7.45
N ASP A 805 -26.35 -1.57 8.01
CA ASP A 805 -26.14 -0.33 7.24
C ASP A 805 -24.68 -0.22 6.77
N LYS A 806 -23.71 -0.40 7.67
CA LYS A 806 -22.28 -0.24 7.38
C LYS A 806 -21.75 -1.33 6.46
N VAL A 807 -22.04 -2.60 6.74
CA VAL A 807 -21.58 -3.73 5.91
C VAL A 807 -22.17 -3.64 4.49
N MET A 808 -23.46 -3.31 4.34
CA MET A 808 -24.06 -3.15 3.01
C MET A 808 -23.55 -1.92 2.26
N ALA A 809 -23.21 -0.84 2.97
CA ALA A 809 -22.60 0.34 2.35
C ALA A 809 -21.19 0.01 1.83
N ALA A 810 -20.36 -0.66 2.64
CA ALA A 810 -19.03 -1.12 2.23
C ALA A 810 -19.11 -2.08 1.04
N LEU A 811 -20.00 -3.09 1.10
CA LEU A 811 -20.23 -4.02 -0.01
C LEU A 811 -20.64 -3.28 -1.29
N GLY A 812 -21.49 -2.26 -1.20
CA GLY A 812 -21.90 -1.45 -2.34
C GLY A 812 -20.75 -0.69 -3.00
N VAL A 813 -19.78 -0.21 -2.22
CA VAL A 813 -18.57 0.47 -2.73
C VAL A 813 -17.68 -0.53 -3.46
N VAL A 814 -17.38 -1.66 -2.82
CA VAL A 814 -16.48 -2.70 -3.35
C VAL A 814 -17.06 -3.37 -4.62
N VAL A 815 -18.36 -3.67 -4.63
CA VAL A 815 -19.06 -4.19 -5.83
C VAL A 815 -19.05 -3.17 -6.97
N LYS A 816 -19.23 -1.89 -6.68
CA LYS A 816 -19.17 -0.84 -7.69
C LYS A 816 -17.77 -0.77 -8.30
N LEU A 817 -16.73 -0.83 -7.47
CA LEU A 817 -15.34 -0.84 -7.90
C LEU A 817 -15.04 -2.03 -8.83
N ARG A 818 -15.49 -3.24 -8.45
CA ARG A 818 -15.37 -4.43 -9.29
C ARG A 818 -16.06 -4.26 -10.64
N ASN A 819 -17.30 -3.78 -10.65
CA ASN A 819 -18.06 -3.60 -11.89
C ASN A 819 -17.40 -2.59 -12.82
N GLU A 820 -16.88 -1.47 -12.29
CA GLU A 820 -16.10 -0.50 -13.06
C GLU A 820 -14.81 -1.14 -13.62
N CYS A 821 -14.16 -2.02 -12.88
CA CYS A 821 -13.00 -2.79 -13.34
C CYS A 821 -13.37 -3.74 -14.51
N LEU A 822 -14.44 -4.53 -14.37
CA LEU A 822 -14.92 -5.45 -15.41
C LEU A 822 -15.35 -4.70 -16.70
N GLU A 823 -15.99 -3.54 -16.56
CA GLU A 823 -16.35 -2.70 -17.71
C GLU A 823 -15.11 -2.21 -18.47
N LYS A 824 -14.06 -1.80 -17.74
CA LYS A 824 -12.76 -1.44 -18.33
C LYS A 824 -12.14 -2.66 -19.02
N LYS A 825 -12.05 -3.81 -18.35
CA LYS A 825 -11.49 -5.07 -18.89
C LYS A 825 -12.17 -5.49 -20.19
N ALA A 826 -13.50 -5.33 -20.29
CA ALA A 826 -14.26 -5.69 -21.49
C ALA A 826 -13.97 -4.84 -22.74
N THR A 827 -13.45 -3.61 -22.56
CA THR A 827 -13.15 -2.69 -23.66
C THR A 827 -11.65 -2.45 -23.88
N GLU A 828 -10.82 -2.93 -22.96
CA GLU A 828 -9.38 -2.77 -23.00
C GLU A 828 -8.74 -3.74 -24.02
N ASN A 829 -7.73 -3.26 -24.72
CA ASN A 829 -7.01 -3.98 -25.76
C ASN A 829 -5.49 -3.92 -25.63
N ASP A 830 -4.99 -3.23 -24.62
CA ASP A 830 -3.60 -3.22 -24.21
C ASP A 830 -3.37 -4.31 -23.16
N GLU A 831 -2.42 -5.21 -23.40
CA GLU A 831 -2.19 -6.37 -22.52
C GLU A 831 -1.66 -5.96 -21.14
N ASP A 832 -0.84 -4.91 -21.04
CA ASP A 832 -0.31 -4.46 -19.74
C ASP A 832 -1.43 -3.89 -18.84
N GLU A 833 -2.40 -3.19 -19.44
CA GLU A 833 -3.58 -2.67 -18.72
C GLU A 833 -4.55 -3.79 -18.30
N LEU A 834 -4.67 -4.85 -19.11
CA LEU A 834 -5.50 -6.01 -18.79
C LEU A 834 -4.94 -6.77 -17.58
N ASP A 835 -3.62 -6.95 -17.52
CA ASP A 835 -2.94 -7.61 -16.39
C ASP A 835 -3.18 -6.82 -15.08
N ALA A 836 -3.06 -5.48 -15.11
CA ALA A 836 -3.32 -4.62 -13.95
C ALA A 836 -4.79 -4.67 -13.47
N LEU A 837 -5.75 -4.68 -14.40
CA LEU A 837 -7.17 -4.82 -14.07
C LEU A 837 -7.50 -6.21 -13.50
N GLU A 838 -6.74 -7.25 -13.87
CA GLU A 838 -6.93 -8.59 -13.33
C GLU A 838 -6.52 -8.67 -11.85
N VAL A 839 -5.35 -8.14 -11.49
CA VAL A 839 -4.90 -8.04 -10.08
C VAL A 839 -5.92 -7.27 -9.24
N MET A 840 -6.40 -6.14 -9.74
CA MET A 840 -7.41 -5.33 -9.04
C MET A 840 -8.74 -6.09 -8.86
N ASP A 841 -9.17 -6.89 -9.84
CA ASP A 841 -10.38 -7.71 -9.71
C ASP A 841 -10.19 -8.81 -8.64
N GLU A 842 -9.02 -9.46 -8.61
CA GLU A 842 -8.69 -10.50 -7.62
C GLU A 842 -8.71 -9.95 -6.18
N GLU A 843 -8.05 -8.82 -5.91
CA GLU A 843 -8.05 -8.16 -4.59
C GLU A 843 -9.47 -7.80 -4.14
N VAL A 844 -10.26 -7.24 -5.04
CA VAL A 844 -11.65 -6.85 -4.75
C VAL A 844 -12.54 -8.08 -4.49
N GLN A 845 -12.28 -9.20 -5.16
CA GLN A 845 -12.98 -10.46 -4.94
C GLN A 845 -12.70 -11.04 -3.54
N LEU A 846 -11.46 -10.93 -3.03
CA LEU A 846 -11.12 -11.35 -1.66
C LEU A 846 -11.95 -10.57 -0.63
N THR A 847 -12.01 -9.25 -0.77
CA THR A 847 -12.78 -8.40 0.17
C THR A 847 -14.28 -8.70 0.14
N ILE A 848 -14.85 -8.94 -1.05
CA ILE A 848 -16.26 -9.38 -1.18
C ILE A 848 -16.47 -10.72 -0.47
N SER A 849 -15.50 -11.64 -0.56
CA SER A 849 -15.55 -12.95 0.09
C SER A 849 -15.59 -12.81 1.61
N SER A 850 -14.68 -12.01 2.19
CA SER A 850 -14.64 -11.71 3.63
C SER A 850 -15.94 -11.07 4.15
N MET A 851 -16.59 -10.22 3.35
CA MET A 851 -17.92 -9.69 3.69
C MET A 851 -19.00 -10.77 3.72
N CYS A 852 -18.96 -11.72 2.79
CA CYS A 852 -19.87 -12.87 2.77
C CYS A 852 -19.65 -13.78 4.00
N ASP A 853 -18.41 -14.03 4.37
CA ASP A 853 -18.06 -14.87 5.52
C ASP A 853 -18.49 -14.24 6.85
N LEU A 854 -18.39 -12.90 6.96
CA LEU A 854 -18.97 -12.18 8.08
C LEU A 854 -20.49 -12.39 8.15
N ILE A 855 -21.21 -12.32 7.03
CA ILE A 855 -22.66 -12.52 6.99
C ILE A 855 -23.01 -13.92 7.52
N GLY A 856 -22.29 -14.96 7.07
CA GLY A 856 -22.44 -16.33 7.56
C GLY A 856 -22.22 -16.41 9.08
N THR A 857 -21.16 -15.80 9.58
CA THR A 857 -20.84 -15.72 11.01
C THR A 857 -21.94 -15.03 11.82
N LEU A 858 -22.47 -13.92 11.33
CA LEU A 858 -23.56 -13.18 11.99
C LEU A 858 -24.88 -13.96 11.99
N LEU A 859 -25.16 -14.74 10.95
CA LEU A 859 -26.31 -15.64 10.90
C LEU A 859 -26.16 -16.78 11.91
N ALA A 860 -24.99 -17.41 11.99
CA ALA A 860 -24.73 -18.48 12.95
C ALA A 860 -24.89 -18.00 14.41
N SER A 861 -24.35 -16.82 14.72
CA SER A 861 -24.27 -16.30 16.09
C SER A 861 -25.51 -15.50 16.51
N SER A 862 -26.22 -14.80 15.61
CA SER A 862 -27.28 -13.85 15.98
C SER A 862 -28.51 -13.84 15.06
N LYS A 863 -28.86 -14.97 14.45
CA LYS A 863 -30.02 -15.12 13.54
C LYS A 863 -31.33 -14.45 13.98
N GLU A 864 -31.70 -14.53 15.26
CA GLU A 864 -33.00 -14.06 15.76
C GLU A 864 -33.22 -12.55 15.53
N VAL A 865 -32.14 -11.79 15.56
CA VAL A 865 -32.14 -10.34 15.38
C VAL A 865 -31.59 -9.93 14.02
N PHE A 866 -30.60 -10.65 13.49
CA PHE A 866 -29.86 -10.27 12.28
C PHE A 866 -30.54 -10.69 10.97
N ALA A 867 -31.14 -11.90 10.92
CA ALA A 867 -31.53 -12.52 9.66
C ALA A 867 -32.57 -11.69 8.89
N ALA A 868 -33.64 -11.22 9.54
CA ALA A 868 -34.70 -10.48 8.85
C ALA A 868 -34.28 -9.06 8.40
N PRO A 869 -33.63 -8.22 9.25
CA PRO A 869 -33.12 -6.92 8.82
C PRO A 869 -32.08 -6.99 7.71
N PHE A 870 -31.16 -7.97 7.76
CA PHE A 870 -30.17 -8.16 6.71
C PHE A 870 -30.83 -8.60 5.40
N LEU A 871 -31.66 -9.64 5.44
CA LEU A 871 -32.33 -10.17 4.25
C LEU A 871 -33.14 -9.10 3.53
N ALA A 872 -33.81 -8.18 4.25
CA ALA A 872 -34.55 -7.09 3.65
C ALA A 872 -33.69 -6.16 2.76
N LYS A 873 -32.40 -5.99 3.08
CA LYS A 873 -31.45 -5.17 2.31
C LYS A 873 -30.66 -5.97 1.29
N ALA A 874 -30.32 -7.22 1.61
CA ALA A 874 -29.50 -8.08 0.77
C ALA A 874 -30.29 -8.75 -0.37
N PHE A 875 -31.60 -8.96 -0.21
CA PHE A 875 -32.41 -9.69 -1.21
C PHE A 875 -32.36 -9.09 -2.63
N PRO A 876 -32.40 -7.75 -2.83
CA PRO A 876 -32.18 -7.16 -4.14
C PRO A 876 -30.82 -7.51 -4.73
N VAL A 877 -29.75 -7.40 -3.93
CA VAL A 877 -28.36 -7.68 -4.36
C VAL A 877 -28.18 -9.15 -4.71
N LEU A 878 -28.63 -10.07 -3.86
CA LEU A 878 -28.58 -11.51 -4.14
C LEU A 878 -29.40 -11.89 -5.39
N GLY A 879 -30.54 -11.22 -5.58
CA GLY A 879 -31.38 -11.40 -6.77
C GLY A 879 -30.68 -10.94 -8.05
N GLU A 880 -29.91 -9.84 -7.99
CA GLU A 880 -29.08 -9.35 -9.08
C GLU A 880 -27.90 -10.31 -9.35
N TRP A 881 -27.19 -10.75 -8.31
CA TRP A 881 -26.06 -11.68 -8.42
C TRP A 881 -26.46 -13.03 -9.03
N LEU A 882 -27.60 -13.58 -8.63
CA LEU A 882 -28.13 -14.83 -9.23
C LEU A 882 -28.62 -14.65 -10.68
N GLN A 883 -28.91 -13.42 -11.11
CA GLN A 883 -29.30 -13.09 -12.48
C GLN A 883 -28.13 -12.65 -13.35
N ALA A 884 -26.95 -12.42 -12.76
CA ALA A 884 -25.71 -12.12 -13.44
C ALA A 884 -25.14 -13.39 -14.10
N LEU A 885 -25.88 -13.95 -15.08
CA LEU A 885 -25.60 -15.21 -15.79
C LEU A 885 -24.24 -15.25 -16.53
N THR A 886 -23.42 -14.22 -16.41
CA THR A 886 -22.09 -14.09 -17.02
C THR A 886 -20.97 -13.91 -15.99
N ASP A 887 -21.28 -13.98 -14.68
CA ASP A 887 -20.30 -13.79 -13.61
C ASP A 887 -20.46 -14.88 -12.54
N ASP A 888 -19.68 -15.95 -12.70
CA ASP A 888 -19.73 -17.12 -11.82
C ASP A 888 -19.30 -16.78 -10.38
N PHE A 889 -18.47 -15.75 -10.17
CA PHE A 889 -18.06 -15.32 -8.83
C PHE A 889 -19.24 -14.78 -8.01
N TYR A 890 -20.02 -13.84 -8.56
CA TYR A 890 -21.20 -13.31 -7.85
C TYR A 890 -22.24 -14.39 -7.57
N MET A 891 -22.45 -15.31 -8.53
CA MET A 891 -23.36 -16.43 -8.35
C MET A 891 -22.89 -17.37 -7.24
N THR A 892 -21.58 -17.62 -7.16
CA THR A 892 -20.94 -18.45 -6.12
C THR A 892 -21.18 -17.83 -4.75
N ARG A 893 -20.90 -16.53 -4.60
CA ARG A 893 -21.11 -15.80 -3.33
C ARG A 893 -22.60 -15.76 -2.93
N ALA A 894 -23.50 -15.59 -3.89
CA ALA A 894 -24.93 -15.65 -3.62
C ALA A 894 -25.38 -17.04 -3.15
N ALA A 895 -24.88 -18.11 -3.76
CA ALA A 895 -25.16 -19.49 -3.34
C ALA A 895 -24.65 -19.77 -1.93
N GLY A 896 -23.45 -19.27 -1.58
CA GLY A 896 -22.90 -19.33 -0.23
C GLY A 896 -23.80 -18.67 0.82
N ILE A 897 -24.15 -17.39 0.62
CA ILE A 897 -25.03 -16.65 1.55
C ILE A 897 -26.39 -17.34 1.70
N LEU A 898 -26.98 -17.82 0.60
CA LEU A 898 -28.25 -18.56 0.66
C LEU A 898 -28.12 -19.86 1.44
N SER A 899 -26.98 -20.55 1.34
CA SER A 899 -26.70 -21.75 2.11
C SER A 899 -26.68 -21.47 3.60
N ASP A 900 -26.06 -20.35 4.02
CA ASP A 900 -26.06 -19.90 5.42
C ASP A 900 -27.46 -19.56 5.91
N PHE A 901 -28.28 -18.92 5.08
CA PHE A 901 -29.68 -18.63 5.41
C PHE A 901 -30.51 -19.90 5.59
N VAL A 902 -30.36 -20.87 4.69
CA VAL A 902 -31.06 -22.16 4.79
C VAL A 902 -30.62 -22.92 6.04
N THR A 903 -29.33 -22.87 6.37
CA THR A 903 -28.74 -23.59 7.50
C THR A 903 -29.11 -22.96 8.84
N HIS A 904 -28.91 -21.65 8.98
CA HIS A 904 -29.01 -20.98 10.28
C HIS A 904 -30.39 -20.35 10.51
N ALA A 905 -31.01 -19.76 9.48
CA ALA A 905 -32.25 -18.97 9.59
C ALA A 905 -33.35 -19.39 8.60
N PRO A 906 -33.72 -20.69 8.52
CA PRO A 906 -34.62 -21.22 7.49
C PRO A 906 -36.00 -20.54 7.46
N GLN A 907 -36.52 -20.10 8.62
CA GLN A 907 -37.82 -19.43 8.71
C GLN A 907 -37.86 -18.09 7.96
N SER A 908 -36.72 -17.39 7.87
CA SER A 908 -36.61 -16.11 7.15
C SER A 908 -36.67 -16.30 5.63
N ILE A 909 -36.25 -17.46 5.12
CA ILE A 909 -36.12 -17.72 3.68
C ILE A 909 -37.27 -18.54 3.10
N VAL A 910 -38.17 -19.11 3.91
CA VAL A 910 -39.36 -19.88 3.45
C VAL A 910 -40.12 -19.20 2.31
N PRO A 911 -40.42 -17.88 2.34
CA PRO A 911 -41.15 -17.23 1.26
C PRO A 911 -40.44 -17.25 -0.10
N SER A 912 -39.11 -17.32 -0.08
CA SER A 912 -38.24 -17.28 -1.27
C SER A 912 -37.69 -18.65 -1.65
N LEU A 913 -37.89 -19.66 -0.80
CA LEU A 913 -37.37 -21.02 -1.00
C LEU A 913 -37.77 -21.64 -2.36
N PRO A 914 -39.02 -21.50 -2.87
CA PRO A 914 -39.36 -22.01 -4.21
C PRO A 914 -38.51 -21.42 -5.34
N GLN A 915 -38.18 -20.12 -5.25
CA GLN A 915 -37.35 -19.45 -6.23
C GLN A 915 -35.90 -19.93 -6.13
N ILE A 916 -35.37 -20.05 -4.91
CA ILE A 916 -34.00 -20.56 -4.66
C ILE A 916 -33.84 -22.00 -5.19
N CYS A 917 -34.82 -22.87 -4.93
CA CYS A 917 -34.83 -24.23 -5.48
C CYS A 917 -34.82 -24.23 -7.02
N THR A 918 -35.54 -23.31 -7.66
CA THR A 918 -35.57 -23.21 -9.13
C THR A 918 -34.26 -22.69 -9.68
N SER A 919 -33.67 -21.68 -9.04
CA SER A 919 -32.38 -21.09 -9.42
C SER A 919 -31.26 -22.13 -9.31
N SER A 920 -31.14 -22.83 -8.17
CA SER A 920 -30.11 -23.87 -7.98
C SER A 920 -30.22 -24.97 -9.05
N LEU A 921 -31.42 -25.51 -9.29
CA LEU A 921 -31.61 -26.52 -10.35
C LEU A 921 -31.21 -26.02 -11.73
N THR A 922 -31.38 -24.72 -12.00
CA THR A 922 -30.96 -24.09 -13.26
C THR A 922 -29.45 -24.01 -13.33
N ILE A 923 -28.79 -23.50 -12.28
CA ILE A 923 -27.33 -23.34 -12.18
C ILE A 923 -26.62 -24.67 -12.41
N ALA A 924 -26.93 -25.69 -11.61
CA ALA A 924 -26.31 -27.01 -11.76
C ALA A 924 -26.63 -27.71 -13.10
N SER A 925 -27.64 -27.24 -13.84
CA SER A 925 -27.95 -27.76 -15.18
C SER A 925 -27.20 -27.05 -16.31
N SER A 926 -26.79 -25.79 -16.11
CA SER A 926 -26.25 -24.90 -17.15
C SER A 926 -24.80 -24.50 -16.96
N SER A 927 -24.27 -24.47 -15.73
CA SER A 927 -22.90 -24.07 -15.44
C SER A 927 -21.89 -25.21 -15.62
N SER A 928 -20.64 -24.83 -15.87
CA SER A 928 -19.45 -25.67 -15.83
C SER A 928 -18.31 -24.98 -15.08
N ASP A 929 -18.64 -24.05 -14.19
CA ASP A 929 -17.69 -23.44 -13.27
C ASP A 929 -17.61 -24.29 -12.00
N GLU A 930 -16.41 -24.61 -11.54
CA GLU A 930 -16.18 -25.57 -10.47
C GLU A 930 -16.63 -25.04 -9.11
N ALA A 931 -16.23 -23.82 -8.75
CA ALA A 931 -16.56 -23.18 -7.48
C ALA A 931 -18.07 -22.90 -7.35
N LEU A 932 -18.71 -22.45 -8.44
CA LEU A 932 -20.15 -22.25 -8.49
C LEU A 932 -20.91 -23.56 -8.32
N LEU A 933 -20.50 -24.62 -9.03
CA LEU A 933 -21.13 -25.93 -8.90
C LEU A 933 -20.94 -26.49 -7.50
N GLN A 934 -19.76 -26.40 -6.90
CA GLN A 934 -19.51 -26.80 -5.52
C GLN A 934 -20.48 -26.10 -4.57
N SER A 935 -20.56 -24.77 -4.64
CA SER A 935 -21.40 -23.95 -3.77
C SER A 935 -22.91 -24.21 -3.98
N ASP A 936 -23.33 -24.42 -5.23
CA ASP A 936 -24.73 -24.71 -5.54
C ASP A 936 -25.13 -26.14 -5.12
N PHE A 937 -24.25 -27.13 -5.26
CA PHE A 937 -24.51 -28.48 -4.75
C PHE A 937 -24.55 -28.52 -3.22
N TYR A 938 -23.72 -27.71 -2.55
CA TYR A 938 -23.82 -27.51 -1.11
C TYR A 938 -25.16 -26.88 -0.72
N LEU A 939 -25.60 -25.82 -1.43
CA LEU A 939 -26.91 -25.20 -1.25
C LEU A 939 -28.06 -26.21 -1.40
N MET A 940 -28.03 -27.02 -2.46
CA MET A 940 -29.02 -28.09 -2.66
C MET A 940 -28.99 -29.09 -1.50
N ASN A 941 -27.81 -29.45 -1.01
CA ASN A 941 -27.64 -30.39 0.09
C ASN A 941 -28.31 -29.87 1.37
N VAL A 942 -28.09 -28.62 1.74
CA VAL A 942 -28.71 -28.03 2.93
C VAL A 942 -30.23 -27.88 2.78
N ILE A 943 -30.74 -27.59 1.57
CA ILE A 943 -32.18 -27.55 1.29
C ILE A 943 -32.81 -28.95 1.42
N VAL A 944 -32.17 -29.98 0.85
CA VAL A 944 -32.62 -31.38 0.94
C VAL A 944 -32.73 -31.81 2.40
N GLN A 945 -31.76 -31.45 3.22
CA GLN A 945 -31.78 -31.74 4.66
C GLN A 945 -32.90 -31.00 5.39
N LEU A 946 -33.10 -29.71 5.09
CA LEU A 946 -34.16 -28.90 5.69
C LEU A 946 -35.53 -29.52 5.41
N LEU A 947 -35.83 -29.82 4.16
CA LEU A 947 -37.11 -30.39 3.71
C LEU A 947 -37.29 -31.83 4.21
N GLY A 948 -36.22 -32.63 4.19
CA GLY A 948 -36.23 -34.03 4.62
C GLY A 948 -36.43 -34.18 6.13
N SER A 949 -35.88 -33.27 6.92
CA SER A 949 -36.04 -33.25 8.38
C SER A 949 -37.42 -32.73 8.83
N HIS A 950 -38.14 -32.02 7.95
CA HIS A 950 -39.45 -31.41 8.23
C HIS A 950 -40.54 -31.80 7.22
N PRO A 951 -40.81 -33.11 7.01
CA PRO A 951 -41.67 -33.59 5.92
C PRO A 951 -43.15 -33.16 6.05
N THR A 952 -43.57 -32.72 7.23
CA THR A 952 -44.94 -32.26 7.51
C THR A 952 -45.08 -30.74 7.59
N ALA A 953 -43.97 -29.99 7.53
CA ALA A 953 -44.00 -28.54 7.60
C ALA A 953 -44.28 -27.96 6.20
N ASN A 954 -45.19 -26.98 6.11
CA ASN A 954 -45.43 -26.29 4.85
C ASN A 954 -44.32 -25.26 4.60
N MET A 955 -43.29 -25.66 3.86
CA MET A 955 -42.16 -24.82 3.45
C MET A 955 -42.36 -24.19 2.06
N GLY A 956 -43.55 -24.31 1.46
CA GLY A 956 -43.85 -23.82 0.11
C GLY A 956 -43.23 -24.63 -1.04
N VAL A 957 -42.44 -25.67 -0.74
CA VAL A 957 -41.78 -26.58 -1.69
C VAL A 957 -42.10 -28.02 -1.32
N ASP A 958 -42.47 -28.86 -2.31
CA ASP A 958 -42.58 -30.30 -2.11
C ASP A 958 -41.19 -30.94 -2.11
N GLY A 959 -40.77 -31.43 -0.94
CA GLY A 959 -39.44 -32.01 -0.77
C GLY A 959 -39.19 -33.27 -1.60
N GLY A 960 -40.24 -34.06 -1.90
CA GLY A 960 -40.10 -35.25 -2.73
C GLY A 960 -39.93 -34.92 -4.21
N GLU A 961 -40.66 -33.91 -4.69
CA GLU A 961 -40.51 -33.37 -6.04
C GLU A 961 -39.13 -32.71 -6.22
N TYR A 962 -38.71 -31.88 -5.27
CA TYR A 962 -37.39 -31.25 -5.32
C TYR A 962 -36.25 -32.28 -5.29
N ALA A 963 -36.30 -33.26 -4.38
CA ALA A 963 -35.31 -34.34 -4.30
C ALA A 963 -35.22 -35.14 -5.62
N SER A 964 -36.34 -35.32 -6.33
CA SER A 964 -36.36 -35.99 -7.63
C SER A 964 -35.66 -35.17 -8.72
N HIS A 965 -35.82 -33.85 -8.74
CA HIS A 965 -35.12 -32.98 -9.68
C HIS A 965 -33.61 -32.89 -9.35
N VAL A 966 -33.27 -32.72 -8.08
CA VAL A 966 -31.88 -32.66 -7.61
C VAL A 966 -31.12 -33.95 -7.97
N GLN A 967 -31.76 -35.12 -7.78
CA GLN A 967 -31.18 -36.40 -8.18
C GLN A 967 -30.87 -36.46 -9.69
N GLN A 968 -31.76 -35.92 -10.55
CA GLN A 968 -31.54 -35.92 -12.00
C GLN A 968 -30.34 -35.04 -12.40
N VAL A 969 -30.21 -33.87 -11.79
CA VAL A 969 -29.10 -32.95 -12.07
C VAL A 969 -27.77 -33.54 -11.58
N ALA A 970 -27.72 -34.05 -10.35
CA ALA A 970 -26.52 -34.70 -9.84
C ALA A 970 -26.16 -35.99 -10.60
N ALA A 971 -27.15 -36.76 -11.10
CA ALA A 971 -26.87 -37.89 -11.99
C ALA A 971 -26.27 -37.45 -13.33
N LYS A 972 -26.69 -36.30 -13.87
CA LYS A 972 -26.08 -35.71 -15.07
C LYS A 972 -24.62 -35.34 -14.80
N TYR A 973 -24.30 -34.79 -13.63
CA TYR A 973 -22.92 -34.49 -13.22
C TYR A 973 -22.03 -35.74 -13.24
N PHE A 974 -22.45 -36.87 -12.63
CA PHE A 974 -21.70 -38.13 -12.67
C PHE A 974 -21.59 -38.76 -14.08
N SER A 975 -22.41 -38.33 -15.03
CA SER A 975 -22.31 -38.75 -16.42
C SER A 975 -21.49 -37.79 -17.30
N SER A 976 -21.03 -36.67 -16.73
CA SER A 976 -20.24 -35.65 -17.41
C SER A 976 -18.74 -35.97 -17.37
N ASN A 977 -17.95 -35.22 -18.15
CA ASN A 977 -16.49 -35.25 -18.09
C ASN A 977 -15.91 -34.39 -16.95
N LEU A 978 -16.75 -33.67 -16.19
CA LEU A 978 -16.30 -32.76 -15.14
C LEU A 978 -15.65 -33.52 -13.97
N MET A 979 -16.31 -34.58 -13.48
CA MET A 979 -15.85 -35.37 -12.33
C MET A 979 -14.47 -36.04 -12.48
N SER A 980 -13.92 -36.11 -13.70
CA SER A 980 -12.60 -36.71 -13.97
C SER A 980 -11.47 -35.68 -13.97
N GLN A 981 -11.79 -34.40 -13.85
CA GLN A 981 -10.83 -33.30 -13.82
C GLN A 981 -10.42 -33.01 -12.37
N GLU A 982 -9.15 -32.67 -12.17
CA GLU A 982 -8.53 -32.49 -10.85
C GLU A 982 -9.13 -31.32 -10.07
N GLU A 983 -9.46 -30.23 -10.77
CA GLU A 983 -10.12 -29.04 -10.21
C GLU A 983 -11.48 -29.37 -9.57
N TYR A 984 -12.21 -30.40 -10.03
CA TYR A 984 -13.55 -30.75 -9.55
C TYR A 984 -13.60 -31.66 -8.32
N THR A 985 -12.49 -31.92 -7.67
CA THR A 985 -12.41 -32.86 -6.53
C THR A 985 -13.28 -32.40 -5.35
N HIS A 986 -13.21 -31.13 -4.97
CA HIS A 986 -14.03 -30.51 -3.92
C HIS A 986 -15.52 -30.48 -4.30
N CYS A 987 -15.85 -30.00 -5.51
CA CYS A 987 -17.20 -30.10 -6.07
C CYS A 987 -17.74 -31.55 -6.02
N THR A 988 -16.94 -32.54 -6.40
CA THR A 988 -17.36 -33.96 -6.41
C THR A 988 -17.67 -34.45 -4.99
N CYS A 989 -16.86 -34.08 -4.00
CA CYS A 989 -17.12 -34.41 -2.60
C CYS A 989 -18.49 -33.86 -2.15
N ASN A 990 -18.80 -32.60 -2.50
CA ASN A 990 -20.09 -31.96 -2.21
C ASN A 990 -21.27 -32.68 -2.88
N VAL A 991 -21.14 -33.10 -4.15
CA VAL A 991 -22.17 -33.90 -4.85
C VAL A 991 -22.39 -35.26 -4.19
N ILE A 992 -21.32 -35.91 -3.72
CA ILE A 992 -21.42 -37.18 -2.99
C ILE A 992 -22.13 -36.99 -1.65
N SER A 993 -21.82 -35.92 -0.91
CA SER A 993 -22.53 -35.57 0.32
C SER A 993 -24.02 -35.31 0.07
N LEU A 994 -24.35 -34.62 -1.02
CA LEU A 994 -25.73 -34.46 -1.47
C LEU A 994 -26.42 -35.80 -1.75
N TYR A 995 -25.76 -36.73 -2.44
CA TYR A 995 -26.27 -38.11 -2.63
C TYR A 995 -26.51 -38.83 -1.31
N VAL A 996 -25.61 -38.66 -0.35
CA VAL A 996 -25.78 -39.22 1.00
C VAL A 996 -27.03 -38.65 1.67
N SER A 997 -27.26 -37.34 1.65
CA SER A 997 -28.47 -36.73 2.18
C SER A 997 -29.74 -37.19 1.45
N LEU A 998 -29.75 -37.25 0.12
CA LEU A 998 -30.87 -37.75 -0.68
C LEU A 998 -31.23 -39.19 -0.32
N LEU A 999 -30.22 -40.06 -0.18
CA LEU A 999 -30.39 -41.45 0.23
C LEU A 999 -30.94 -41.56 1.65
N ASN A 1000 -30.45 -40.72 2.57
CA ASN A 1000 -30.85 -40.73 3.97
C ASN A 1000 -32.34 -40.37 4.14
N PHE A 1001 -32.80 -39.30 3.48
CA PHE A 1001 -34.17 -38.79 3.67
C PHE A 1001 -35.19 -39.36 2.67
N TYR A 1002 -34.78 -39.62 1.42
CA TYR A 1002 -35.70 -39.96 0.32
C TYR A 1002 -35.40 -41.30 -0.35
N GLY A 1003 -34.28 -41.96 0.00
CA GLY A 1003 -33.81 -43.20 -0.64
C GLY A 1003 -34.72 -44.42 -0.44
N THR A 1004 -35.59 -44.41 0.57
CA THR A 1004 -36.57 -45.48 0.82
C THR A 1004 -37.99 -45.09 0.41
N THR A 1005 -38.17 -43.90 -0.15
CA THR A 1005 -39.48 -43.34 -0.52
C THR A 1005 -39.48 -43.00 -2.02
N VAL A 1006 -39.47 -41.71 -2.37
CA VAL A 1006 -39.60 -41.23 -3.76
C VAL A 1006 -38.39 -41.61 -4.63
N LEU A 1007 -37.20 -41.78 -4.03
CA LEU A 1007 -35.97 -42.15 -4.74
C LEU A 1007 -35.61 -43.63 -4.67
N GLN A 1008 -36.51 -44.50 -4.17
CA GLN A 1008 -36.22 -45.94 -4.03
C GLN A 1008 -35.80 -46.62 -5.34
N HIS A 1009 -36.33 -46.16 -6.47
CA HIS A 1009 -36.05 -46.71 -7.79
C HIS A 1009 -34.64 -46.42 -8.32
N VAL A 1010 -33.95 -45.41 -7.77
CA VAL A 1010 -32.58 -44.99 -8.15
C VAL A 1010 -31.57 -45.15 -7.00
N ALA A 1011 -32.01 -45.54 -5.80
CA ALA A 1011 -31.16 -45.67 -4.62
C ALA A 1011 -29.94 -46.60 -4.82
N ALA A 1012 -30.10 -47.70 -5.56
CA ALA A 1012 -28.99 -48.62 -5.85
C ALA A 1012 -27.86 -47.98 -6.68
N ALA A 1013 -28.22 -47.12 -7.64
CA ALA A 1013 -27.26 -46.40 -8.47
C ALA A 1013 -26.50 -45.35 -7.63
N MET A 1014 -27.23 -44.55 -6.84
CA MET A 1014 -26.62 -43.55 -5.95
C MET A 1014 -25.67 -44.20 -4.93
N LEU A 1015 -26.06 -45.32 -4.30
CA LEU A 1015 -25.20 -46.06 -3.37
C LEU A 1015 -23.93 -46.61 -4.05
N THR A 1016 -24.01 -46.93 -5.34
CA THR A 1016 -22.86 -47.39 -6.11
C THR A 1016 -21.86 -46.24 -6.30
N GLU A 1017 -22.32 -45.03 -6.62
CA GLU A 1017 -21.44 -43.86 -6.74
C GLU A 1017 -20.82 -43.45 -5.40
N VAL A 1018 -21.62 -43.41 -4.32
CA VAL A 1018 -21.10 -43.18 -2.95
C VAL A 1018 -20.02 -44.22 -2.61
N GLY A 1019 -20.24 -45.49 -2.95
CA GLY A 1019 -19.27 -46.56 -2.72
C GLY A 1019 -17.94 -46.39 -3.45
N LYS A 1020 -17.95 -45.81 -4.66
CA LYS A 1020 -16.72 -45.52 -5.42
C LYS A 1020 -15.95 -44.33 -4.86
N ALA A 1021 -16.65 -43.36 -4.27
CA ALA A 1021 -16.06 -42.15 -3.70
C ALA A 1021 -15.51 -42.35 -2.28
N LEU A 1022 -15.76 -43.49 -1.63
CA LEU A 1022 -15.26 -43.78 -0.29
C LEU A 1022 -13.86 -44.44 -0.32
N PRO A 1023 -12.93 -44.04 0.56
CA PRO A 1023 -13.07 -42.96 1.55
C PRO A 1023 -13.14 -41.57 0.88
N ALA A 1024 -14.06 -40.74 1.36
CA ALA A 1024 -14.20 -39.36 0.90
C ALA A 1024 -12.97 -38.55 1.34
N LYS A 1025 -12.58 -37.57 0.53
CA LYS A 1025 -11.38 -36.75 0.72
C LYS A 1025 -11.56 -35.39 0.03
N ASP A 1026 -10.52 -34.57 0.06
CA ASP A 1026 -10.42 -33.25 -0.57
C ASP A 1026 -11.23 -32.17 0.18
N ASP A 1027 -12.57 -32.25 0.27
CA ASP A 1027 -13.36 -31.39 1.17
C ASP A 1027 -13.54 -32.06 2.54
N GLU A 1028 -12.79 -31.62 3.55
CA GLU A 1028 -12.79 -32.27 4.87
C GLU A 1028 -14.13 -32.18 5.61
N ILE A 1029 -14.85 -31.06 5.47
CA ILE A 1029 -16.11 -30.82 6.17
C ILE A 1029 -17.14 -31.81 5.64
N GLU A 1030 -17.28 -31.88 4.32
CA GLU A 1030 -18.21 -32.81 3.69
C GLU A 1030 -17.73 -34.26 3.78
N ALA A 1031 -16.43 -34.53 3.74
CA ALA A 1031 -15.88 -35.87 3.94
C ALA A 1031 -16.22 -36.42 5.34
N ARG A 1032 -16.05 -35.61 6.40
CA ARG A 1032 -16.45 -36.00 7.77
C ARG A 1032 -17.93 -36.38 7.82
N ARG A 1033 -18.77 -35.54 7.22
CA ARG A 1033 -20.22 -35.73 7.15
C ARG A 1033 -20.62 -37.00 6.39
N ILE A 1034 -20.01 -37.24 5.23
CA ILE A 1034 -20.23 -38.45 4.41
C ILE A 1034 -19.92 -39.70 5.24
N HIS A 1035 -18.73 -39.73 5.87
CA HIS A 1035 -18.32 -40.87 6.68
C HIS A 1035 -19.23 -41.09 7.88
N ASP A 1036 -19.65 -40.04 8.58
CA ASP A 1036 -20.55 -40.13 9.74
C ASP A 1036 -21.89 -40.77 9.36
N VAL A 1037 -22.54 -40.28 8.30
CA VAL A 1037 -23.85 -40.80 7.86
C VAL A 1037 -23.73 -42.22 7.30
N VAL A 1038 -22.69 -42.53 6.53
CA VAL A 1038 -22.46 -43.89 6.01
C VAL A 1038 -22.18 -44.87 7.15
N LEU A 1039 -21.40 -44.44 8.14
CA LEU A 1039 -21.14 -45.24 9.34
C LEU A 1039 -22.45 -45.51 10.06
N GLU A 1040 -23.28 -44.48 10.29
CA GLU A 1040 -24.61 -44.61 10.89
C GLU A 1040 -25.50 -45.60 10.11
N TRP A 1041 -25.46 -45.59 8.78
CA TRP A 1041 -26.20 -46.54 7.98
C TRP A 1041 -25.79 -47.98 8.25
N VAL A 1042 -24.49 -48.23 8.37
CA VAL A 1042 -23.95 -49.57 8.65
C VAL A 1042 -24.26 -49.99 10.08
N THR A 1043 -24.06 -49.12 11.07
CA THR A 1043 -24.28 -49.43 12.49
C THR A 1043 -25.74 -49.70 12.80
N ASN A 1044 -26.64 -48.92 12.19
CA ASN A 1044 -28.08 -48.96 12.49
C ASN A 1044 -28.85 -49.86 11.52
N HIS A 1045 -28.17 -50.56 10.61
CA HIS A 1045 -28.77 -51.38 9.55
C HIS A 1045 -29.83 -50.60 8.75
N HIS A 1046 -29.48 -49.38 8.34
CA HIS A 1046 -30.41 -48.45 7.72
C HIS A 1046 -31.08 -49.07 6.48
N PRO A 1047 -32.42 -48.95 6.30
CA PRO A 1047 -33.14 -49.68 5.26
C PRO A 1047 -32.67 -49.36 3.84
N VAL A 1048 -32.03 -48.20 3.62
CA VAL A 1048 -31.47 -47.82 2.31
C VAL A 1048 -30.45 -48.83 1.79
N LEU A 1049 -29.70 -49.50 2.67
CA LEU A 1049 -28.69 -50.50 2.30
C LEU A 1049 -29.31 -51.76 1.67
N GLN A 1050 -30.63 -51.97 1.81
CA GLN A 1050 -31.34 -53.07 1.13
C GLN A 1050 -31.39 -52.87 -0.39
N ALA A 1051 -31.21 -51.63 -0.89
CA ALA A 1051 -31.12 -51.34 -2.31
C ALA A 1051 -29.81 -51.87 -2.93
N LEU A 1052 -28.77 -52.09 -2.12
CA LEU A 1052 -27.49 -52.69 -2.55
C LEU A 1052 -27.05 -53.77 -1.55
N PRO A 1053 -27.66 -54.96 -1.57
CA PRO A 1053 -27.40 -56.01 -0.58
C PRO A 1053 -25.92 -56.42 -0.52
N GLY A 1054 -25.36 -56.51 0.69
CA GLY A 1054 -23.96 -56.90 0.92
C GLY A 1054 -22.94 -55.75 0.89
N SER A 1055 -23.36 -54.52 0.60
CA SER A 1055 -22.49 -53.33 0.57
C SER A 1055 -21.95 -52.89 1.93
N ALA A 1056 -22.67 -53.19 3.02
CA ALA A 1056 -22.36 -52.69 4.37
C ALA A 1056 -20.93 -52.98 4.85
N ALA A 1057 -20.41 -54.18 4.58
CA ALA A 1057 -19.04 -54.54 4.96
C ALA A 1057 -17.98 -53.79 4.14
N GLY A 1058 -18.28 -53.51 2.86
CA GLY A 1058 -17.42 -52.72 1.98
C GLY A 1058 -17.35 -51.26 2.43
N PHE A 1059 -18.50 -50.65 2.72
CA PHE A 1059 -18.55 -49.27 3.22
C PHE A 1059 -17.81 -49.10 4.54
N LEU A 1060 -17.99 -50.02 5.49
CA LEU A 1060 -17.24 -49.99 6.75
C LEU A 1060 -15.72 -50.09 6.52
N ALA A 1061 -15.28 -50.91 5.57
CA ALA A 1061 -13.86 -51.03 5.24
C ALA A 1061 -13.31 -49.73 4.63
N CYS A 1062 -14.07 -49.06 3.75
CA CYS A 1062 -13.65 -47.79 3.18
C CYS A 1062 -13.60 -46.68 4.23
N VAL A 1063 -14.60 -46.56 5.10
CA VAL A 1063 -14.61 -45.57 6.20
C VAL A 1063 -13.42 -45.78 7.15
N LYS A 1064 -13.04 -47.05 7.43
CA LYS A 1064 -11.84 -47.38 8.22
C LYS A 1064 -10.52 -46.95 7.57
N ALA A 1065 -10.51 -46.77 6.25
CA ALA A 1065 -9.34 -46.37 5.50
C ALA A 1065 -9.23 -44.85 5.30
N ALA A 1066 -10.19 -44.07 5.80
CA ALA A 1066 -10.19 -42.61 5.68
C ALA A 1066 -9.06 -41.98 6.51
N SER A 1067 -8.56 -40.82 6.03
CA SER A 1067 -7.63 -39.98 6.80
C SER A 1067 -8.25 -39.59 8.14
N PRO A 1068 -7.47 -39.50 9.25
CA PRO A 1068 -7.96 -38.99 10.52
C PRO A 1068 -8.59 -37.59 10.43
N SER A 1069 -8.11 -36.74 9.52
CA SER A 1069 -8.66 -35.39 9.32
C SER A 1069 -10.05 -35.42 8.68
N CYS A 1070 -10.35 -36.44 7.89
CA CYS A 1070 -11.66 -36.67 7.23
C CYS A 1070 -12.67 -37.43 8.12
N LEU A 1071 -12.38 -37.64 9.40
CA LEU A 1071 -13.24 -38.36 10.34
C LEU A 1071 -13.63 -37.47 11.54
N SER A 1072 -14.91 -37.49 11.92
CA SER A 1072 -15.35 -36.86 13.16
C SER A 1072 -14.77 -37.59 14.38
N GLU A 1073 -14.69 -36.90 15.53
CA GLU A 1073 -14.27 -37.54 16.79
C GLU A 1073 -15.19 -38.70 17.18
N GLN A 1074 -16.48 -38.62 16.86
CA GLN A 1074 -17.44 -39.71 17.11
C GLN A 1074 -17.12 -40.92 16.22
N ALA A 1075 -16.84 -40.70 14.94
CA ALA A 1075 -16.44 -41.77 14.03
C ALA A 1075 -15.12 -42.41 14.46
N LYS A 1076 -14.11 -41.61 14.83
CA LYS A 1076 -12.81 -42.12 15.34
C LYS A 1076 -13.01 -43.03 16.56
N GLN A 1077 -13.81 -42.58 17.53
CA GLN A 1077 -14.10 -43.35 18.75
C GLN A 1077 -14.84 -44.66 18.44
N TYR A 1078 -15.85 -44.61 17.55
CA TYR A 1078 -16.58 -45.80 17.15
C TYR A 1078 -15.67 -46.80 16.42
N LEU A 1079 -14.88 -46.35 15.45
CA LEU A 1079 -13.98 -47.20 14.67
C LEU A 1079 -12.83 -47.78 15.51
N ALA A 1080 -12.40 -47.10 16.58
CA ALA A 1080 -11.45 -47.65 17.54
C ALA A 1080 -12.04 -48.79 18.39
N SER A 1081 -13.37 -48.87 18.50
CA SER A 1081 -14.08 -49.88 19.29
C SER A 1081 -14.50 -51.13 18.51
N VAL A 1082 -14.39 -51.12 17.17
CA VAL A 1082 -14.86 -52.16 16.24
C VAL A 1082 -13.76 -52.56 15.28
#